data_AF-A0A552J6F5-F1
#
_entry.id   AF-A0A552J6F5-F1
#
_cell.length_a   1.000
_cell.length_b   1.000
_cell.length_c   1.000
_cell.angle_alpha   90.00
_cell.angle_beta   90.00
_cell.angle_gamma   90.00
#
_symmetry.space_group_name_H-M   'P 1'
#
loop_
_entity.id
_entity.type
_entity.pdbx_description
1 polymer ?
#
loop_
_entity_poly.entity_id
_entity_poly.type
_entity_poly.pdbx_seq_one_letter_code
_entity_poly.pdbx_strand_id
1 'polypeptide(L)'
;MKAAAVIEQYKNGRRDFRGESLRGGNFRGADLAGADFSGCDIRGTNFSRANLTGAKFAGAKAGLPKRWVVILLGLALVLIVISSYFSAIAGYLVVLIFDSSSTANQVAGWSTLIFLICFCAVTWRKNILAGVGAGALAVAGAGVGAVAVALAVAVALAVAGAVAVALAVAGAVAVALAVAVALAVAGAVAGALAVAGAVAGALAVAGAVAVAGAVAGALTLFYCWLGWLTLKQEHRDPWLRKIVIAFAAIGGTSFFQANLTAADFTGARLKNTNFNRAILKKTCFKQAIKLELARPGHTLLANPQVREFLIDSRTGSGKDFAQADLRGAYLDGANLQTANLRLANISEASLQYANLAGANLSEVNAVNTDLRHATLTGACVENWNIDATTQLDEVDCQYVYLLNGQKERRPSSGEFQPGEFTKLFAEMFDTVDLIFRNGVDWKAFIAALKEVQVQNEDTPLQIQSIANKGDGVIVVKVHVPPDTDKEKIHQEFNQNYQLQLAAIEAQYKARLTAKDTEIIAIYRQQSVDMMEIIKTLANRPIHVEAKAMSNSNDSSPNITIRDINNSAVNFGEIIGDVTNTINQIQADASPENAQLKALLQELTQAIEIDSHLDVEEKAEAANQVKKIAQASQNPDDAGLQKKAQRAVNFLETIAKALEPASKLAQACQKALPIILGILGF
;
A
#
# COMPACT_ATOMS: atom_id res chain seq x y z
N MET A 1 -6.36 40.93 15.88
CA MET A 1 -5.18 40.82 16.77
C MET A 1 -3.91 40.43 16.01
N LYS A 2 -2.71 40.85 16.44
CA LYS A 2 -1.42 40.33 15.90
C LYS A 2 -1.13 38.95 16.50
N ALA A 3 -0.45 38.08 15.74
CA ALA A 3 -0.14 36.72 16.18
C ALA A 3 0.67 36.65 17.48
N ALA A 4 1.68 37.53 17.64
CA ALA A 4 2.48 37.60 18.87
C ALA A 4 1.62 37.86 20.12
N ALA A 5 0.64 38.76 20.03
CA ALA A 5 -0.25 39.07 21.14
C ALA A 5 -1.17 37.90 21.49
N VAL A 6 -1.65 37.14 20.49
CA VAL A 6 -2.42 35.90 20.74
C VAL A 6 -1.57 34.88 21.48
N ILE A 7 -0.32 34.66 21.04
CA ILE A 7 0.59 33.71 21.69
C ILE A 7 0.91 34.13 23.12
N GLU A 8 1.15 35.42 23.36
CA GLU A 8 1.41 35.97 24.69
C GLU A 8 0.19 35.81 25.61
N GLN A 9 -1.00 36.18 25.14
CA GLN A 9 -2.23 36.01 25.91
C GLN A 9 -2.54 34.53 26.17
N TYR A 10 -2.24 33.64 25.21
CA TYR A 10 -2.36 32.19 25.41
C TYR A 10 -1.42 31.68 26.51
N LYS A 11 -0.17 32.15 26.53
CA LYS A 11 0.79 31.85 27.61
C LYS A 11 0.27 32.36 28.96
N ASN A 12 -0.41 33.50 28.97
CA ASN A 12 -1.04 34.06 30.17
C ASN A 12 -2.39 33.40 30.54
N GLY A 13 -2.72 32.25 29.94
CA GLY A 13 -3.89 31.43 30.29
C GLY A 13 -5.16 31.74 29.49
N ARG A 14 -5.17 32.76 28.62
CA ARG A 14 -6.34 33.03 27.76
C ARG A 14 -6.51 31.90 26.75
N ARG A 15 -7.75 31.42 26.57
CA ARG A 15 -8.10 30.44 25.52
C ARG A 15 -9.15 30.96 24.55
N ASP A 16 -9.96 31.94 24.96
CA ASP A 16 -11.03 32.51 24.13
C ASP A 16 -10.52 33.64 23.23
N PHE A 17 -10.46 33.39 21.92
CA PHE A 17 -10.10 34.36 20.89
C PHE A 17 -11.25 34.57 19.89
N ARG A 18 -12.49 34.22 20.25
CA ARG A 18 -13.62 34.19 19.32
C ARG A 18 -13.84 35.53 18.61
N GLY A 19 -14.18 35.46 17.33
CA GLY A 19 -14.50 36.62 16.48
C GLY A 19 -13.30 37.50 16.09
N GLU A 20 -12.11 37.23 16.62
CA GLU A 20 -10.92 38.03 16.32
C GLU A 20 -10.49 37.92 14.85
N SER A 21 -9.91 38.99 14.32
CA SER A 21 -9.24 38.94 13.02
C SER A 21 -7.79 38.56 13.19
N LEU A 22 -7.43 37.35 12.73
CA LEU A 22 -6.08 36.79 12.80
C LEU A 22 -5.38 36.74 11.43
N ARG A 23 -5.95 37.44 10.44
CA ARG A 23 -5.55 37.38 9.03
C ARG A 23 -4.05 37.57 8.84
N GLY A 24 -3.43 36.63 8.13
CA GLY A 24 -2.00 36.70 7.85
C GLY A 24 -1.11 36.48 9.07
N GLY A 25 -1.67 36.09 10.23
CA GLY A 25 -0.91 35.78 11.43
C GLY A 25 0.01 34.57 11.22
N ASN A 26 1.16 34.58 11.90
CA ASN A 26 2.09 33.46 11.87
C ASN A 26 2.11 32.77 13.24
N PHE A 27 1.57 31.55 13.27
CA PHE A 27 1.51 30.65 14.42
C PHE A 27 2.27 29.35 14.13
N ARG A 28 3.25 29.40 13.22
CA ARG A 28 4.00 28.22 12.83
C ARG A 28 4.69 27.60 14.05
N GLY A 29 4.42 26.33 14.31
CA GLY A 29 5.00 25.61 15.46
C GLY A 29 4.48 26.07 16.83
N ALA A 30 3.48 26.95 16.89
CA ALA A 30 2.93 27.40 18.17
C ALA A 30 2.10 26.28 18.81
N ASP A 31 2.15 26.20 20.13
CA ASP A 31 1.21 25.38 20.90
C ASP A 31 0.00 26.24 21.31
N LEU A 32 -1.16 25.87 20.78
CA LEU A 32 -2.44 26.55 20.94
C LEU A 32 -3.55 25.54 21.22
N ALA A 33 -3.22 24.42 21.87
CA ALA A 33 -4.17 23.38 22.24
C ALA A 33 -5.35 23.93 23.05
N GLY A 34 -6.56 23.51 22.69
CA GLY A 34 -7.81 23.94 23.33
C GLY A 34 -8.18 25.41 23.13
N ALA A 35 -7.44 26.18 22.31
CA ALA A 35 -7.79 27.57 22.02
C ALA A 35 -9.09 27.64 21.18
N ASP A 36 -9.92 28.64 21.49
CA ASP A 36 -11.18 28.89 20.80
C ASP A 36 -11.02 30.04 19.80
N PHE A 37 -10.97 29.68 18.52
CA PHE A 37 -10.93 30.57 17.35
C PHE A 37 -12.27 30.61 16.62
N SER A 38 -13.38 30.27 17.29
CA SER A 38 -14.70 30.26 16.65
C SER A 38 -15.07 31.65 16.12
N GLY A 39 -15.59 31.69 14.89
CA GLY A 39 -15.95 32.92 14.19
C GLY A 39 -14.78 33.81 13.74
N CYS A 40 -13.52 33.42 14.00
CA CYS A 40 -12.36 34.23 13.63
C CYS A 40 -12.18 34.36 12.11
N ASP A 41 -11.63 35.50 11.67
CA ASP A 41 -11.13 35.64 10.30
C ASP A 41 -9.65 35.23 10.26
N ILE A 42 -9.42 33.98 9.86
CA ILE A 42 -8.08 33.37 9.82
C ILE A 42 -7.50 33.33 8.40
N ARG A 43 -8.04 34.10 7.44
CA ARG A 43 -7.53 34.09 6.05
C ARG A 43 -6.04 34.45 5.96
N GLY A 44 -5.27 33.60 5.28
CA GLY A 44 -3.83 33.73 5.11
C GLY A 44 -3.01 33.44 6.36
N THR A 45 -3.62 32.90 7.42
CA THR A 45 -2.93 32.58 8.66
C THR A 45 -2.10 31.30 8.50
N ASN A 46 -0.91 31.29 9.07
CA ASN A 46 0.00 30.16 9.02
C ASN A 46 0.02 29.42 10.36
N PHE A 47 -0.73 28.32 10.45
CA PHE A 47 -0.70 27.36 11.57
C PHE A 47 0.18 26.14 11.27
N SER A 48 1.11 26.23 10.32
CA SER A 48 1.89 25.05 9.92
C SER A 48 2.68 24.50 11.10
N ARG A 49 2.66 23.19 11.32
CA ARG A 49 3.30 22.50 12.46
C ARG A 49 2.82 22.95 13.86
N ALA A 50 1.75 23.72 13.95
CA ALA A 50 1.18 24.11 15.25
C ALA A 50 0.53 22.90 15.94
N ASN A 51 0.57 22.90 17.28
CA ASN A 51 -0.26 22.02 18.07
C ASN A 51 -1.61 22.70 18.30
N LEU A 52 -2.67 22.14 17.72
CA LEU A 52 -4.03 22.67 17.75
C LEU A 52 -5.00 21.59 18.25
N THR A 53 -4.52 20.65 19.07
CA THR A 53 -5.36 19.61 19.65
C THR A 53 -6.52 20.22 20.43
N GLY A 54 -7.75 19.80 20.15
CA GLY A 54 -8.96 20.31 20.79
C GLY A 54 -9.32 21.77 20.47
N ALA A 55 -8.62 22.42 19.53
CA ALA A 55 -8.90 23.81 19.19
C ALA A 55 -10.23 23.95 18.43
N LYS A 56 -10.96 25.04 18.69
CA LYS A 56 -12.26 25.29 18.06
C LYS A 56 -12.12 26.32 16.94
N PHE A 57 -12.62 25.99 15.77
CA PHE A 57 -12.68 26.84 14.58
C PHE A 57 -14.11 26.96 14.05
N ALA A 58 -15.11 26.72 14.90
CA ALA A 58 -16.51 26.72 14.50
C ALA A 58 -16.89 28.07 13.84
N GLY A 59 -17.44 28.04 12.63
CA GLY A 59 -17.80 29.23 11.87
C GLY A 59 -16.62 30.13 11.43
N ALA A 60 -15.37 29.71 11.64
CA ALA A 60 -14.20 30.50 11.25
C ALA A 60 -14.10 30.69 9.73
N LYS A 61 -13.53 31.81 9.30
CA LYS A 61 -13.32 32.15 7.89
C LYS A 61 -11.87 31.92 7.52
N ALA A 62 -11.57 30.75 6.97
CA ALA A 62 -10.27 30.41 6.42
C ALA A 62 -10.18 30.73 4.91
N GLY A 63 -8.98 30.54 4.38
CA GLY A 63 -8.67 30.70 2.97
C GLY A 63 -7.79 31.89 2.64
N LEU A 64 -7.98 32.43 1.44
CA LEU A 64 -7.10 33.43 0.84
C LEU A 64 -7.53 34.86 1.19
N PRO A 65 -6.63 35.74 1.66
CA PRO A 65 -6.94 37.15 1.84
C PRO A 65 -6.92 37.88 0.48
N LYS A 66 -7.71 38.95 0.35
CA LYS A 66 -7.87 39.72 -0.90
C LYS A 66 -6.54 40.10 -1.58
N ARG A 67 -5.51 40.50 -0.82
CA ARG A 67 -4.18 40.86 -1.35
C ARG A 67 -3.55 39.74 -2.19
N TRP A 68 -3.66 38.49 -1.74
CA TRP A 68 -3.11 37.35 -2.45
C TRP A 68 -3.92 37.01 -3.70
N VAL A 69 -5.24 37.26 -3.70
CA VAL A 69 -6.06 37.15 -4.91
C VAL A 69 -5.52 38.08 -5.99
N VAL A 70 -5.24 39.35 -5.65
CA VAL A 70 -4.70 40.33 -6.59
C VAL A 70 -3.31 39.93 -7.08
N ILE A 71 -2.42 39.47 -6.17
CA ILE A 71 -1.08 39.00 -6.54
C ILE A 71 -1.16 37.82 -7.51
N LEU A 72 -2.00 36.82 -7.22
CA LEU A 72 -2.15 35.64 -8.08
C LEU A 72 -2.75 36.01 -9.44
N LEU A 73 -3.69 36.96 -9.50
CA LEU A 73 -4.21 37.48 -10.76
C LEU A 73 -3.13 38.22 -11.56
N GLY A 74 -2.31 39.06 -10.91
CA GLY A 74 -1.19 39.73 -11.54
C GLY A 74 -0.15 38.74 -12.08
N LEU A 75 0.22 37.73 -11.29
CA LEU A 75 1.13 36.65 -11.71
C LEU A 75 0.56 35.86 -12.89
N ALA A 76 -0.74 35.54 -12.87
CA ALA A 76 -1.39 34.86 -13.98
C ALA A 76 -1.34 35.71 -15.26
N LEU A 77 -1.60 37.02 -15.18
CA LEU A 77 -1.48 37.94 -16.31
C LEU A 77 -0.05 37.99 -16.86
N VAL A 78 0.96 38.06 -15.98
CA VAL A 78 2.37 38.04 -16.40
C VAL A 78 2.71 36.72 -17.11
N LEU A 79 2.27 35.58 -16.58
CA LEU A 79 2.47 34.27 -17.22
C LEU A 79 1.79 34.17 -18.59
N ILE A 80 0.59 34.75 -18.74
CA ILE A 80 -0.12 34.84 -20.02
C ILE A 80 0.69 35.65 -21.03
N VAL A 81 1.23 36.81 -20.62
CA VAL A 81 2.06 37.65 -21.50
C VAL A 81 3.32 36.90 -21.94
N ILE A 82 4.02 36.27 -20.99
CA ILE A 82 5.21 35.46 -21.27
C ILE A 82 4.88 34.32 -22.24
N SER A 83 3.81 33.57 -21.98
CA SER A 83 3.38 32.46 -22.85
C SER A 83 3.01 32.94 -24.25
N SER A 84 2.35 34.10 -24.36
CA SER A 84 1.96 34.68 -25.65
C SER A 84 3.19 35.12 -26.46
N TYR A 85 4.19 35.69 -25.78
CA TYR A 85 5.46 36.07 -26.39
C TYR A 85 6.20 34.85 -26.97
N PHE A 86 6.33 33.77 -26.20
CA PHE A 86 6.95 32.52 -26.68
C PHE A 86 6.16 31.87 -27.82
N SER A 87 4.82 31.89 -27.75
CA SER A 87 3.99 31.39 -28.84
C SER A 87 4.15 32.19 -30.13
N ALA A 88 4.33 33.51 -30.05
CA ALA A 88 4.58 34.35 -31.21
C ALA A 88 5.94 34.04 -31.87
N ILE A 89 6.98 33.82 -31.05
CA ILE A 89 8.31 33.40 -31.55
C ILE A 89 8.21 32.02 -32.22
N ALA A 90 7.54 31.06 -31.59
CA ALA A 90 7.37 29.73 -32.17
C ALA A 90 6.61 29.79 -33.51
N GLY A 91 5.54 30.59 -33.58
CA GLY A 91 4.80 30.81 -34.82
C GLY A 91 5.66 31.46 -35.92
N TYR A 92 6.44 32.49 -35.57
CA TYR A 92 7.37 33.12 -36.50
C TYR A 92 8.40 32.12 -37.05
N LEU A 93 8.99 31.30 -36.17
CA LEU A 93 9.96 30.27 -36.58
C LEU A 93 9.31 29.25 -37.54
N VAL A 94 8.08 28.82 -37.28
CA VAL A 94 7.37 27.89 -38.19
C VAL A 94 7.12 28.52 -39.57
N VAL A 95 6.85 29.82 -39.66
CA VAL A 95 6.67 30.51 -40.95
C VAL A 95 7.94 30.49 -41.79
N LEU A 96 9.13 30.43 -41.17
CA LEU A 96 10.41 30.33 -41.89
C LEU A 96 10.56 29.07 -42.75
N ILE A 97 9.68 28.06 -42.60
CA ILE A 97 9.60 26.91 -43.51
C ILE A 97 9.41 27.36 -44.97
N PHE A 98 8.68 28.46 -45.20
CA PHE A 98 8.36 28.95 -46.54
C PHE A 98 9.42 29.87 -47.13
N ASP A 99 10.47 30.21 -46.38
CA ASP A 99 11.59 31.00 -46.89
C ASP A 99 12.55 30.10 -47.69
N SER A 100 12.38 30.05 -49.01
CA SER A 100 13.22 29.25 -49.91
C SER A 100 14.63 29.80 -50.12
N SER A 101 14.93 31.00 -49.61
CA SER A 101 16.21 31.66 -49.80
C SER A 101 17.30 31.19 -48.83
N SER A 102 16.91 30.57 -47.71
CA SER A 102 17.83 30.16 -46.64
C SER A 102 17.48 28.76 -46.11
N THR A 103 18.35 27.79 -46.36
CA THR A 103 18.23 26.43 -45.83
C THR A 103 18.26 26.40 -44.31
N ALA A 104 18.99 27.32 -43.67
CA ALA A 104 19.02 27.46 -42.22
C ALA A 104 17.65 27.88 -41.64
N ASN A 105 16.92 28.76 -42.33
CA ASN A 105 15.59 29.21 -41.93
C ASN A 105 14.57 28.06 -42.04
N GLN A 106 14.65 27.25 -43.09
CA GLN A 106 13.81 26.07 -43.26
C GLN A 106 14.07 25.00 -42.18
N VAL A 107 15.35 24.74 -41.85
CA VAL A 107 15.72 23.80 -40.79
C VAL A 107 15.18 24.26 -39.44
N ALA A 108 15.33 25.55 -39.10
CA ALA A 108 14.80 26.12 -37.86
C ALA A 108 13.26 25.99 -37.76
N GLY A 109 12.55 26.25 -38.85
CA GLY A 109 11.10 26.16 -38.90
C GLY A 109 10.56 24.74 -38.77
N TRP A 110 11.12 23.79 -39.54
CA TRP A 110 10.73 22.37 -39.44
C TRP A 110 11.06 21.77 -38.07
N SER A 111 12.22 22.11 -37.51
CA SER A 111 12.61 21.66 -36.16
C SER A 111 11.63 22.14 -35.10
N THR A 112 11.20 23.41 -35.19
CA THR A 112 10.20 24.00 -34.28
C THR A 112 8.83 23.34 -34.43
N LEU A 113 8.40 23.08 -35.67
CA LEU A 113 7.13 22.41 -35.95
C LEU A 113 7.10 20.96 -35.41
N ILE A 114 8.18 20.21 -35.65
CA ILE A 114 8.32 18.83 -35.14
C ILE A 114 8.29 18.83 -33.61
N PHE A 115 9.02 19.75 -32.97
CA PHE A 115 8.98 19.92 -31.52
C PHE A 115 7.56 20.15 -31.00
N LEU A 116 6.81 21.08 -31.62
CA LEU A 116 5.42 21.38 -31.22
C LEU A 116 4.50 20.17 -31.40
N ILE A 117 4.61 19.44 -32.51
CA ILE A 117 3.81 18.24 -32.76
C ILE A 117 4.12 17.14 -31.74
N CYS A 118 5.40 16.87 -31.48
CA CYS A 118 5.82 15.89 -30.48
C CYS A 118 5.36 16.29 -29.07
N PHE A 119 5.52 17.56 -28.71
CA PHE A 119 5.06 18.10 -27.44
C PHE A 119 3.54 17.93 -27.29
N CYS A 120 2.75 18.33 -28.28
CA CYS A 120 1.29 18.18 -28.27
C CYS A 120 0.86 16.70 -28.21
N ALA A 121 1.46 15.82 -29.01
CA ALA A 121 1.13 14.39 -29.02
C ALA A 121 1.43 13.70 -27.69
N VAL A 122 2.55 14.05 -27.05
CA VAL A 122 2.97 13.45 -25.77
C VAL A 122 2.19 14.05 -24.60
N THR A 123 1.95 15.37 -24.58
CA THR A 123 1.10 15.99 -23.56
C THR A 123 -0.31 15.41 -23.56
N TRP A 124 -0.85 15.07 -24.74
CA TRP A 124 -2.17 14.45 -24.87
C TRP A 124 -2.21 13.00 -24.35
N ARG A 125 -1.10 12.26 -24.43
CA ARG A 125 -1.02 10.85 -24.00
C ARG A 125 -0.48 10.61 -22.58
N LYS A 126 0.46 11.42 -22.10
CA LYS A 126 1.32 11.08 -20.95
C LYS A 126 1.55 12.21 -19.93
N ASN A 127 0.82 13.33 -20.03
CA ASN A 127 0.89 14.51 -19.16
C ASN A 127 2.02 15.53 -19.51
N ILE A 128 1.91 16.77 -19.02
CA ILE A 128 2.75 17.94 -19.37
C ILE A 128 4.24 17.68 -19.10
N LEU A 129 4.59 17.04 -17.97
CA LEU A 129 5.98 16.72 -17.61
C LEU A 129 6.65 15.75 -18.60
N ALA A 130 5.91 14.76 -19.11
CA ALA A 130 6.43 13.84 -20.13
C ALA A 130 6.59 14.54 -21.49
N GLY A 131 5.73 15.52 -21.79
CA GLY A 131 5.81 16.35 -22.99
C GLY A 131 7.09 17.18 -23.06
N VAL A 132 7.48 17.82 -21.95
CA VAL A 132 8.73 18.60 -21.86
C VAL A 132 9.96 17.71 -22.10
N GLY A 133 9.99 16.51 -21.52
CA GLY A 133 11.09 15.55 -21.72
C GLY A 133 11.19 15.02 -23.15
N ALA A 134 10.06 14.69 -23.78
CA ALA A 134 10.03 14.20 -25.16
C ALA A 134 10.39 15.29 -26.18
N GLY A 135 10.03 16.55 -25.92
CA GLY A 135 10.42 17.69 -26.75
C GLY A 135 11.94 17.89 -26.80
N ALA A 136 12.63 17.77 -25.66
CA ALA A 136 14.09 17.89 -25.60
C ALA A 136 14.82 16.80 -26.42
N LEU A 137 14.28 15.57 -26.43
CA LEU A 137 14.80 14.45 -27.22
C LEU A 137 14.60 14.62 -28.73
N ALA A 138 13.49 15.21 -29.16
CA ALA A 138 13.23 15.48 -30.58
C ALA A 138 14.21 16.51 -31.17
N VAL A 139 14.64 17.50 -30.37
CA VAL A 139 15.62 18.53 -30.79
C VAL A 139 17.03 17.95 -30.86
N ALA A 140 17.39 17.01 -29.97
CA ALA A 140 18.67 16.32 -30.00
C ALA A 140 18.85 15.41 -31.24
N GLY A 141 17.76 14.84 -31.76
CA GLY A 141 17.77 14.00 -32.96
C GLY A 141 17.94 14.76 -34.28
N ALA A 142 17.75 16.08 -34.30
CA ALA A 142 17.90 16.92 -35.50
C ALA A 142 19.33 17.45 -35.72
N GLY A 143 20.26 17.15 -34.80
CA GLY A 143 21.61 17.72 -34.77
C GLY A 143 22.70 16.84 -35.40
N VAL A 144 22.71 16.65 -36.72
CA VAL A 144 23.94 16.35 -37.48
C VAL A 144 23.90 17.11 -38.81
N GLY A 145 24.41 18.34 -38.84
CA GLY A 145 24.52 19.11 -40.09
C GLY A 145 24.69 20.62 -39.93
N ALA A 146 25.94 21.04 -39.68
CA ALA A 146 26.54 22.31 -40.10
C ALA A 146 25.80 23.66 -39.86
N VAL A 147 25.70 24.15 -38.62
CA VAL A 147 25.62 25.62 -38.34
C VAL A 147 26.15 25.94 -36.93
N ALA A 148 27.48 25.99 -36.74
CA ALA A 148 28.09 26.16 -35.41
C ALA A 148 28.04 27.60 -34.84
N VAL A 149 27.51 28.60 -35.56
CA VAL A 149 27.51 30.01 -35.10
C VAL A 149 26.11 30.62 -34.96
N ALA A 150 25.14 30.25 -35.80
CA ALA A 150 23.73 30.65 -35.60
C ALA A 150 22.99 29.76 -34.59
N LEU A 151 23.38 28.47 -34.45
CA LEU A 151 22.97 27.68 -33.30
C LEU A 151 23.52 28.28 -32.02
N ALA A 152 24.71 28.86 -31.95
CA ALA A 152 25.23 29.35 -30.67
C ALA A 152 24.36 30.48 -30.06
N VAL A 153 23.73 31.35 -30.87
CA VAL A 153 22.86 32.44 -30.39
C VAL A 153 21.41 31.98 -30.21
N ALA A 154 20.89 31.12 -31.10
CA ALA A 154 19.54 30.57 -30.97
C ALA A 154 19.45 29.49 -29.89
N VAL A 155 20.49 28.67 -29.72
CA VAL A 155 20.71 27.77 -28.58
C VAL A 155 21.07 28.59 -27.35
N ALA A 156 21.83 29.69 -27.39
CA ALA A 156 21.99 30.52 -26.18
C ALA A 156 20.68 31.18 -25.73
N LEU A 157 19.76 31.57 -26.62
CA LEU A 157 18.46 32.14 -26.25
C LEU A 157 17.41 31.05 -25.90
N ALA A 158 17.46 29.89 -26.57
CA ALA A 158 16.61 28.74 -26.26
C ALA A 158 17.11 27.93 -25.05
N VAL A 159 18.42 27.91 -24.78
CA VAL A 159 19.06 27.34 -23.58
C VAL A 159 19.08 28.38 -22.47
N ALA A 160 19.17 29.70 -22.69
CA ALA A 160 18.86 30.65 -21.63
C ALA A 160 17.38 30.59 -21.22
N GLY A 161 16.46 30.36 -22.18
CA GLY A 161 15.05 30.09 -21.91
C GLY A 161 14.80 28.73 -21.27
N ALA A 162 15.47 27.66 -21.73
CA ALA A 162 15.29 26.31 -21.21
C ALA A 162 16.09 26.04 -19.93
N VAL A 163 17.21 26.73 -19.68
CA VAL A 163 17.92 26.77 -18.39
C VAL A 163 17.19 27.71 -17.43
N ALA A 164 16.54 28.78 -17.89
CA ALA A 164 15.60 29.53 -17.06
C ALA A 164 14.38 28.67 -16.66
N VAL A 165 13.89 27.78 -17.53
CA VAL A 165 12.82 26.83 -17.21
C VAL A 165 13.32 25.64 -16.37
N ALA A 166 14.54 25.13 -16.62
CA ALA A 166 15.13 24.04 -15.84
C ALA A 166 15.61 24.50 -14.44
N LEU A 167 16.10 25.73 -14.31
CA LEU A 167 16.36 26.38 -13.01
C LEU A 167 15.07 26.90 -12.34
N ALA A 168 14.02 27.25 -13.10
CA ALA A 168 12.71 27.59 -12.53
C ALA A 168 11.95 26.38 -11.96
N VAL A 169 12.30 25.17 -12.39
CA VAL A 169 11.63 23.94 -11.94
C VAL A 169 12.41 23.21 -10.84
N ALA A 170 13.68 23.55 -10.60
CA ALA A 170 14.51 22.85 -9.59
C ALA A 170 14.66 23.57 -8.22
N GLY A 171 14.28 24.85 -8.03
CA GLY A 171 14.63 25.56 -6.77
C GLY A 171 13.69 26.65 -6.21
N ALA A 172 12.56 27.00 -6.83
CA ALA A 172 11.86 28.25 -6.50
C ALA A 172 10.64 28.13 -5.56
N VAL A 173 10.75 27.35 -4.48
CA VAL A 173 10.10 27.73 -3.21
C VAL A 173 11.15 27.75 -2.12
N ALA A 174 11.96 28.80 -2.12
CA ALA A 174 12.33 29.44 -0.87
C ALA A 174 12.62 30.90 -1.17
N VAL A 175 12.09 31.73 -0.29
CA VAL A 175 12.40 33.14 -0.11
C VAL A 175 13.83 33.45 -0.53
N ALA A 176 13.99 34.67 -1.04
CA ALA A 176 15.24 35.40 -0.95
C ALA A 176 16.27 35.00 -2.02
N LEU A 177 17.04 35.91 -2.58
CA LEU A 177 17.39 37.25 -2.15
C LEU A 177 17.56 38.07 -3.43
N ALA A 178 16.99 39.27 -3.48
CA ALA A 178 17.81 40.48 -3.39
C ALA A 178 18.98 40.40 -4.38
N VAL A 179 18.86 40.97 -5.59
CA VAL A 179 19.35 42.35 -5.78
C VAL A 179 18.74 43.05 -7.00
N ALA A 180 18.05 42.38 -7.94
CA ALA A 180 17.77 43.01 -9.24
C ALA A 180 16.51 43.91 -9.31
N VAL A 181 16.11 44.53 -8.20
CA VAL A 181 15.34 45.79 -8.24
C VAL A 181 16.21 46.99 -7.82
N ALA A 182 17.47 46.81 -7.39
CA ALA A 182 18.32 47.92 -6.94
C ALA A 182 19.18 48.58 -8.04
N LEU A 183 19.28 48.02 -9.25
CA LEU A 183 19.90 48.64 -10.44
C LEU A 183 19.15 48.09 -11.67
N ALA A 184 18.26 48.78 -12.39
CA ALA A 184 18.20 50.19 -12.67
C ALA A 184 16.73 50.65 -12.84
N VAL A 185 16.23 51.35 -11.83
CA VAL A 185 15.30 52.49 -12.01
C VAL A 185 16.14 53.76 -12.32
N ALA A 186 17.24 53.60 -13.07
CA ALA A 186 18.08 54.69 -13.54
C ALA A 186 18.22 54.56 -15.07
N GLY A 187 17.38 55.31 -15.79
CA GLY A 187 17.28 55.35 -17.25
C GLY A 187 15.89 54.94 -17.73
N ALA A 188 14.79 55.48 -17.20
CA ALA A 188 14.30 56.82 -17.54
C ALA A 188 14.38 57.13 -19.05
N VAL A 189 13.21 57.14 -19.69
CA VAL A 189 12.87 58.04 -20.81
C VAL A 189 13.78 57.95 -22.06
N ALA A 190 13.48 56.99 -22.93
CA ALA A 190 13.66 57.11 -24.38
C ALA A 190 12.67 56.12 -25.03
N GLY A 191 11.44 56.55 -25.33
CA GLY A 191 11.11 57.01 -26.69
C GLY A 191 10.86 55.79 -27.58
N ALA A 192 9.64 55.31 -27.83
CA ALA A 192 8.63 56.01 -28.62
C ALA A 192 9.23 56.85 -29.76
N LEU A 193 9.87 56.22 -30.75
CA LEU A 193 9.78 56.54 -32.19
C LEU A 193 10.85 55.78 -33.01
N ALA A 194 10.39 55.21 -34.12
CA ALA A 194 11.05 55.13 -35.43
C ALA A 194 12.45 54.47 -35.56
N VAL A 195 12.54 53.29 -36.17
CA VAL A 195 12.74 53.02 -37.62
C VAL A 195 14.22 52.92 -38.00
N ALA A 196 14.63 51.70 -38.42
CA ALA A 196 15.53 51.37 -39.54
C ALA A 196 16.16 49.97 -39.29
N GLY A 197 15.88 48.88 -40.00
CA GLY A 197 14.96 48.56 -41.09
C GLY A 197 14.44 47.12 -40.88
N ALA A 198 13.41 46.65 -41.55
CA ALA A 198 13.09 46.90 -42.94
C ALA A 198 11.59 47.09 -43.15
N VAL A 199 11.26 48.25 -43.74
CA VAL A 199 10.03 48.42 -44.52
C VAL A 199 10.27 47.70 -45.85
N ALA A 200 9.92 46.42 -45.88
CA ALA A 200 9.59 45.67 -47.09
C ALA A 200 8.54 44.56 -46.83
N GLY A 201 8.12 44.31 -45.58
CA GLY A 201 7.06 43.36 -45.23
C GLY A 201 5.92 43.94 -44.38
N ALA A 202 5.85 45.27 -44.23
CA ALA A 202 4.99 45.93 -43.24
C ALA A 202 3.48 45.97 -43.57
N LEU A 203 3.03 45.36 -44.68
CA LEU A 203 1.60 45.31 -45.05
C LEU A 203 0.98 43.90 -44.98
N ALA A 204 1.77 42.85 -44.77
CA ALA A 204 1.26 41.49 -44.51
C ALA A 204 1.27 41.10 -43.02
N VAL A 205 2.02 41.82 -42.18
CA VAL A 205 2.29 41.46 -40.77
C VAL A 205 1.29 42.08 -39.79
N ALA A 206 0.63 43.19 -40.14
CA ALA A 206 -0.36 43.83 -39.26
C ALA A 206 -1.62 42.95 -39.04
N GLY A 207 -2.07 42.25 -40.08
CA GLY A 207 -3.19 41.30 -39.98
C GLY A 207 -2.82 40.02 -39.22
N ALA A 208 -1.61 39.48 -39.43
CA ALA A 208 -1.14 38.28 -38.75
C ALA A 208 -0.91 38.51 -37.23
N VAL A 209 -0.43 39.68 -36.83
CA VAL A 209 -0.24 40.04 -35.41
C VAL A 209 -1.58 40.30 -34.70
N ALA A 210 -2.57 40.90 -35.39
CA ALA A 210 -3.92 41.09 -34.84
C ALA A 210 -4.68 39.75 -34.67
N VAL A 211 -4.56 38.84 -35.66
CA VAL A 211 -5.15 37.49 -35.58
C VAL A 211 -4.43 36.65 -34.51
N ALA A 212 -3.09 36.71 -34.43
CA ALA A 212 -2.34 36.01 -33.37
C ALA A 212 -2.69 36.51 -31.96
N GLY A 213 -2.89 37.83 -31.78
CA GLY A 213 -3.35 38.41 -30.53
C GLY A 213 -4.77 37.97 -30.15
N ALA A 214 -5.69 37.92 -31.11
CA ALA A 214 -7.06 37.44 -30.90
C ALA A 214 -7.11 35.94 -30.57
N VAL A 215 -6.30 35.12 -31.25
CA VAL A 215 -6.18 33.66 -31.00
C VAL A 215 -5.55 33.40 -29.63
N ALA A 216 -4.50 34.13 -29.24
CA ALA A 216 -3.89 34.03 -27.91
C ALA A 216 -4.87 34.46 -26.79
N GLY A 217 -5.65 35.52 -27.02
CA GLY A 217 -6.71 35.95 -26.11
C GLY A 217 -7.82 34.90 -25.96
N ALA A 218 -8.29 34.32 -27.06
CA ALA A 218 -9.30 33.27 -27.07
C ALA A 218 -8.82 31.98 -26.38
N LEU A 219 -7.58 31.56 -26.63
CA LEU A 219 -6.95 30.42 -25.95
C LEU A 219 -6.80 30.66 -24.45
N THR A 220 -6.44 31.87 -24.04
CA THR A 220 -6.35 32.23 -22.62
C THR A 220 -7.72 32.15 -21.92
N LEU A 221 -8.77 32.68 -22.54
CA LEU A 221 -10.13 32.56 -22.03
C LEU A 221 -10.60 31.10 -21.99
N PHE A 222 -10.20 30.30 -22.99
CA PHE A 222 -10.46 28.87 -23.03
C PHE A 222 -9.73 28.10 -21.90
N TYR A 223 -8.47 28.42 -21.60
CA TYR A 223 -7.73 27.84 -20.46
C TYR A 223 -8.29 28.28 -19.11
N CYS A 224 -8.72 29.54 -18.96
CA CYS A 224 -9.44 30.00 -17.78
C CYS A 224 -10.78 29.26 -17.60
N TRP A 225 -11.50 29.05 -18.71
CA TRP A 225 -12.73 28.27 -18.72
C TRP A 225 -12.47 26.81 -18.37
N LEU A 226 -11.42 26.18 -18.90
CA LEU A 226 -10.96 24.84 -18.51
C LEU A 226 -10.57 24.76 -17.02
N GLY A 227 -9.84 25.75 -16.50
CA GLY A 227 -9.49 25.86 -15.08
C GLY A 227 -10.72 25.99 -14.17
N TRP A 228 -11.73 26.73 -14.61
CA TRP A 228 -13.00 26.81 -13.89
C TRP A 228 -13.82 25.52 -13.99
N LEU A 229 -13.83 24.89 -15.17
CA LEU A 229 -14.53 23.64 -15.43
C LEU A 229 -13.94 22.49 -14.60
N THR A 230 -12.61 22.42 -14.49
CA THR A 230 -11.89 21.43 -13.68
C THR A 230 -12.13 21.59 -12.17
N LEU A 231 -12.41 22.81 -11.70
CA LEU A 231 -12.84 23.04 -10.32
C LEU A 231 -14.29 22.63 -10.07
N LYS A 232 -15.16 22.66 -11.09
CA LYS A 232 -16.56 22.23 -11.01
C LYS A 232 -16.74 20.71 -11.17
N GLN A 233 -15.95 20.06 -12.02
CA GLN A 233 -16.08 18.64 -12.32
C GLN A 233 -14.97 17.83 -11.64
N GLU A 234 -15.31 17.19 -10.51
CA GLU A 234 -14.36 16.42 -9.69
C GLU A 234 -13.73 15.23 -10.40
N HIS A 235 -14.50 14.53 -11.23
CA HIS A 235 -14.10 13.24 -11.79
C HIS A 235 -13.38 13.33 -13.14
N ARG A 236 -13.35 14.51 -13.80
CA ARG A 236 -12.85 14.62 -15.18
C ARG A 236 -11.33 14.54 -15.27
N ASP A 237 -10.62 15.34 -14.46
CA ASP A 237 -9.15 15.42 -14.47
C ASP A 237 -8.57 15.51 -13.05
N PRO A 238 -8.48 14.39 -12.31
CA PRO A 238 -8.08 14.40 -10.90
C PRO A 238 -6.68 14.97 -10.64
N TRP A 239 -5.73 14.75 -11.56
CA TRP A 239 -4.37 15.25 -11.44
C TRP A 239 -4.29 16.77 -11.64
N LEU A 240 -5.02 17.31 -12.63
CA LEU A 240 -5.05 18.74 -12.94
C LEU A 240 -5.74 19.50 -11.81
N ARG A 241 -6.84 18.96 -11.27
CA ARG A 241 -7.51 19.53 -10.09
C ARG A 241 -6.58 19.63 -8.89
N LYS A 242 -5.73 18.61 -8.62
CA LYS A 242 -4.74 18.66 -7.53
C LYS A 242 -3.76 19.83 -7.71
N ILE A 243 -3.28 20.07 -8.94
CA ILE A 243 -2.39 21.20 -9.25
C ILE A 243 -3.11 22.53 -9.05
N VAL A 244 -4.29 22.70 -9.64
CA VAL A 244 -5.08 23.94 -9.53
C VAL A 244 -5.39 24.27 -8.07
N ILE A 245 -5.81 23.29 -7.27
CA ILE A 245 -6.07 23.46 -5.83
C ILE A 245 -4.78 23.81 -5.08
N ALA A 246 -3.65 23.16 -5.41
CA ALA A 246 -2.37 23.46 -4.78
C ALA A 246 -1.92 24.91 -5.03
N PHE A 247 -2.05 25.40 -6.27
CA PHE A 247 -1.79 26.79 -6.62
C PHE A 247 -2.79 27.75 -5.96
N ALA A 248 -4.08 27.40 -5.97
CA ALA A 248 -5.11 28.25 -5.37
C ALA A 248 -4.98 28.35 -3.84
N ALA A 249 -4.33 27.39 -3.18
CA ALA A 249 -4.05 27.44 -1.74
C ALA A 249 -2.82 28.29 -1.37
N ILE A 250 -2.01 28.75 -2.34
CA ILE A 250 -0.84 29.61 -2.09
C ILE A 250 -1.29 30.92 -1.44
N GLY A 251 -0.70 31.25 -0.29
CA GLY A 251 -1.06 32.44 0.51
C GLY A 251 -2.38 32.31 1.28
N GLY A 252 -3.04 31.14 1.19
CA GLY A 252 -4.23 30.78 1.95
C GLY A 252 -3.92 30.42 3.40
N THR A 253 -4.94 29.95 4.14
CA THR A 253 -4.74 29.46 5.51
C THR A 253 -4.01 28.12 5.46
N SER A 254 -2.98 27.93 6.28
CA SER A 254 -2.18 26.70 6.26
C SER A 254 -2.22 25.99 7.60
N PHE A 255 -2.70 24.75 7.59
CA PHE A 255 -2.57 23.74 8.65
C PHE A 255 -1.55 22.66 8.26
N PHE A 256 -0.61 22.97 7.37
CA PHE A 256 0.40 22.02 6.90
C PHE A 256 1.16 21.40 8.07
N GLN A 257 1.14 20.07 8.20
CA GLN A 257 1.74 19.34 9.33
C GLN A 257 1.24 19.75 10.73
N ALA A 258 0.11 20.45 10.84
CA ALA A 258 -0.46 20.79 12.14
C ALA A 258 -1.11 19.57 12.79
N ASN A 259 -1.07 19.51 14.12
CA ASN A 259 -1.84 18.54 14.87
C ASN A 259 -3.24 19.12 15.14
N LEU A 260 -4.26 18.61 14.45
CA LEU A 260 -5.66 19.03 14.59
C LEU A 260 -6.50 17.98 15.33
N THR A 261 -5.85 17.12 16.13
CA THR A 261 -6.56 16.05 16.85
C THR A 261 -7.69 16.63 17.68
N ALA A 262 -8.91 16.11 17.55
CA ALA A 262 -10.12 16.62 18.22
C ALA A 262 -10.45 18.11 17.96
N ALA A 263 -9.92 18.72 16.91
CA ALA A 263 -10.27 20.09 16.54
C ALA A 263 -11.67 20.15 15.90
N ASP A 264 -12.36 21.28 16.05
CA ASP A 264 -13.72 21.47 15.57
C ASP A 264 -13.80 22.52 14.45
N PHE A 265 -14.15 22.12 13.23
CA PHE A 265 -14.38 23.00 12.08
C PHE A 265 -15.86 23.15 11.72
N THR A 266 -16.77 22.93 12.67
CA THR A 266 -18.21 22.98 12.41
C THR A 266 -18.63 24.29 11.75
N GLY A 267 -19.24 24.23 10.57
CA GLY A 267 -19.68 25.42 9.82
C GLY A 267 -18.54 26.34 9.33
N ALA A 268 -17.27 25.96 9.48
CA ALA A 268 -16.13 26.78 9.09
C ALA A 268 -16.02 26.86 7.56
N ARG A 269 -15.62 28.03 7.03
CA ARG A 269 -15.32 28.18 5.60
C ARG A 269 -13.86 27.83 5.32
N LEU A 270 -13.61 26.74 4.61
CA LEU A 270 -12.28 26.14 4.42
C LEU A 270 -11.72 26.23 2.99
N LYS A 271 -12.33 27.04 2.12
CA LYS A 271 -11.83 27.30 0.75
C LYS A 271 -10.36 27.72 0.76
N ASN A 272 -9.52 27.22 -0.17
CA ASN A 272 -8.11 27.61 -0.29
C ASN A 272 -7.29 27.36 1.00
N THR A 273 -7.66 26.35 1.79
CA THR A 273 -6.96 25.97 3.02
C THR A 273 -6.07 24.76 2.77
N ASN A 274 -4.88 24.74 3.37
CA ASN A 274 -3.93 23.65 3.21
C ASN A 274 -3.94 22.71 4.42
N PHE A 275 -4.43 21.47 4.24
CA PHE A 275 -4.41 20.40 5.24
C PHE A 275 -3.33 19.35 4.97
N ASN A 276 -2.44 19.59 3.99
CA ASN A 276 -1.47 18.58 3.59
C ASN A 276 -0.60 18.12 4.77
N ARG A 277 -0.56 16.80 5.01
CA ARG A 277 0.13 16.14 6.13
C ARG A 277 -0.35 16.57 7.53
N ALA A 278 -1.51 17.20 7.65
CA ALA A 278 -2.10 17.49 8.96
C ALA A 278 -2.60 16.20 9.62
N ILE A 279 -2.53 16.13 10.95
CA ILE A 279 -3.11 15.04 11.73
C ILE A 279 -4.57 15.40 12.01
N LEU A 280 -5.52 14.63 11.45
CA LEU A 280 -6.95 14.92 11.51
C LEU A 280 -7.74 13.95 12.41
N LYS A 281 -7.07 13.33 13.38
CA LYS A 281 -7.68 12.33 14.28
C LYS A 281 -8.82 12.98 15.09
N LYS A 282 -10.02 12.43 15.03
CA LYS A 282 -11.26 12.92 15.64
C LYS A 282 -11.56 14.39 15.32
N THR A 283 -11.07 14.93 14.19
CA THR A 283 -11.38 16.30 13.76
C THR A 283 -12.79 16.39 13.19
N CYS A 284 -13.62 17.30 13.70
CA CYS A 284 -14.99 17.50 13.23
C CYS A 284 -15.03 18.44 12.02
N PHE A 285 -15.66 18.00 10.92
CA PHE A 285 -15.89 18.81 9.70
C PHE A 285 -17.38 19.04 9.40
N LYS A 286 -18.28 18.78 10.36
CA LYS A 286 -19.73 18.91 10.18
C LYS A 286 -20.09 20.28 9.61
N GLN A 287 -20.87 20.31 8.52
CA GLN A 287 -21.33 21.53 7.86
C GLN A 287 -20.19 22.46 7.35
N ALA A 288 -18.95 21.98 7.24
CA ALA A 288 -17.85 22.79 6.71
C ALA A 288 -18.14 23.26 5.27
N ILE A 289 -17.84 24.53 5.00
CA ILE A 289 -18.20 25.21 3.77
C ILE A 289 -17.00 25.30 2.84
N LYS A 290 -17.15 24.84 1.60
CA LYS A 290 -16.12 24.87 0.54
C LYS A 290 -14.86 24.05 0.85
N LEU A 291 -15.03 22.94 1.58
CA LEU A 291 -13.92 22.02 1.92
C LEU A 291 -13.40 21.27 0.69
N GLU A 292 -14.23 21.08 -0.35
CA GLU A 292 -13.87 20.51 -1.65
C GLU A 292 -12.84 21.35 -2.44
N LEU A 293 -12.65 22.61 -2.03
CA LEU A 293 -11.67 23.56 -2.56
C LEU A 293 -10.47 23.75 -1.62
N ALA A 294 -10.36 22.95 -0.56
CA ALA A 294 -9.16 22.86 0.26
C ALA A 294 -8.16 21.90 -0.39
N ARG A 295 -6.89 22.01 -0.02
CA ARG A 295 -5.82 21.07 -0.39
C ARG A 295 -5.76 19.97 0.67
N PRO A 296 -6.32 18.77 0.42
CA PRO A 296 -6.36 17.70 1.43
C PRO A 296 -4.98 17.05 1.64
N GLY A 297 -4.16 16.96 0.58
CA GLY A 297 -2.87 16.25 0.65
C GLY A 297 -3.05 14.76 1.00
N HIS A 298 -2.10 14.21 1.76
CA HIS A 298 -2.18 12.83 2.27
C HIS A 298 -2.94 12.81 3.60
N THR A 299 -4.26 13.00 3.53
CA THR A 299 -5.18 12.92 4.68
C THR A 299 -6.47 12.21 4.27
N LEU A 300 -7.31 11.83 5.24
CA LEU A 300 -8.63 11.22 4.98
C LEU A 300 -9.55 12.11 4.10
N LEU A 301 -9.29 13.41 4.02
CA LEU A 301 -10.03 14.35 3.14
C LEU A 301 -9.69 14.17 1.64
N ALA A 302 -8.71 13.33 1.30
CA ALA A 302 -8.29 13.09 -0.08
C ALA A 302 -9.37 12.37 -0.89
N ASN A 303 -10.12 11.45 -0.26
CA ASN A 303 -11.24 10.77 -0.90
C ASN A 303 -12.47 11.72 -0.91
N PRO A 304 -13.03 12.08 -2.09
CA PRO A 304 -14.18 12.97 -2.17
C PRO A 304 -15.44 12.44 -1.48
N GLN A 305 -15.72 11.14 -1.55
CA GLN A 305 -16.89 10.52 -0.91
C GLN A 305 -16.78 10.59 0.61
N VAL A 306 -15.59 10.27 1.16
CA VAL A 306 -15.29 10.41 2.59
C VAL A 306 -15.41 11.88 3.02
N ARG A 307 -14.85 12.80 2.24
CA ARG A 307 -14.91 14.23 2.54
C ARG A 307 -16.35 14.76 2.58
N GLU A 308 -17.19 14.37 1.62
CA GLU A 308 -18.61 14.75 1.62
C GLU A 308 -19.34 14.17 2.84
N PHE A 309 -19.08 12.90 3.16
CA PHE A 309 -19.65 12.23 4.32
C PHE A 309 -19.24 12.87 5.66
N LEU A 310 -18.02 13.39 5.79
CA LEU A 310 -17.58 14.10 6.99
C LEU A 310 -18.20 15.50 7.13
N ILE A 311 -18.65 16.09 6.03
CA ILE A 311 -19.38 17.37 6.04
C ILE A 311 -20.83 17.12 6.45
N ASP A 312 -21.49 16.10 5.90
CA ASP A 312 -22.83 15.68 6.30
C ASP A 312 -22.90 14.17 6.55
N SER A 313 -22.67 13.79 7.81
CA SER A 313 -22.63 12.39 8.24
C SER A 313 -23.99 11.69 8.19
N ARG A 314 -25.07 12.39 7.84
CA ARG A 314 -26.40 11.77 7.60
C ARG A 314 -26.48 11.12 6.22
N THR A 315 -25.54 11.44 5.32
CA THR A 315 -25.53 10.96 3.94
C THR A 315 -24.90 9.58 3.75
N GLY A 316 -24.43 8.93 4.84
CA GLY A 316 -23.69 7.68 4.76
C GLY A 316 -24.53 6.44 4.49
N SER A 317 -25.85 6.50 4.66
CA SER A 317 -26.72 5.32 4.51
C SER A 317 -26.69 4.78 3.08
N GLY A 318 -26.51 3.46 2.96
CA GLY A 318 -26.41 2.75 1.68
C GLY A 318 -25.20 3.12 0.82
N LYS A 319 -24.28 3.97 1.30
CA LYS A 319 -23.09 4.36 0.53
C LYS A 319 -22.04 3.26 0.56
N ASP A 320 -21.25 3.22 -0.51
CA ASP A 320 -20.08 2.36 -0.62
C ASP A 320 -18.83 3.09 -0.13
N PHE A 321 -18.30 2.62 1.00
CA PHE A 321 -17.05 3.04 1.62
C PHE A 321 -16.07 1.87 1.69
N ALA A 322 -16.23 0.84 0.84
CA ALA A 322 -15.30 -0.27 0.83
C ALA A 322 -13.86 0.21 0.63
N GLN A 323 -12.93 -0.35 1.40
CA GLN A 323 -11.50 0.01 1.40
C GLN A 323 -11.19 1.49 1.74
N ALA A 324 -12.16 2.26 2.26
CA ALA A 324 -11.93 3.65 2.63
C ALA A 324 -10.99 3.77 3.84
N ASP A 325 -10.08 4.75 3.80
CA ASP A 325 -9.32 5.20 4.97
C ASP A 325 -10.14 6.24 5.75
N LEU A 326 -10.77 5.78 6.82
CA LEU A 326 -11.54 6.54 7.79
C LEU A 326 -10.84 6.55 9.16
N ARG A 327 -9.53 6.26 9.21
CA ARG A 327 -8.79 6.17 10.46
C ARG A 327 -8.83 7.51 11.20
N GLY A 328 -9.25 7.46 12.45
CA GLY A 328 -9.44 8.63 13.28
C GLY A 328 -10.54 9.55 12.77
N ALA A 329 -11.52 9.09 11.97
CA ALA A 329 -12.63 9.94 11.55
C ALA A 329 -13.52 10.33 12.74
N TYR A 330 -14.12 11.52 12.69
CA TYR A 330 -15.18 11.94 13.62
C TYR A 330 -16.54 11.65 12.99
N LEU A 331 -17.21 10.59 13.43
CA LEU A 331 -18.44 10.03 12.89
C LEU A 331 -19.53 9.88 13.96
N ASP A 332 -19.44 10.64 15.05
CA ASP A 332 -20.47 10.60 16.10
C ASP A 332 -21.85 10.98 15.54
N GLY A 333 -22.84 10.14 15.81
CA GLY A 333 -24.20 10.27 15.31
C GLY A 333 -24.34 10.08 13.78
N ALA A 334 -23.33 9.51 13.11
CA ALA A 334 -23.39 9.27 11.67
C ALA A 334 -24.48 8.26 11.32
N ASN A 335 -25.15 8.47 10.19
CA ASN A 335 -26.04 7.46 9.61
C ASN A 335 -25.26 6.66 8.57
N LEU A 336 -24.91 5.43 8.93
CA LEU A 336 -24.23 4.42 8.12
C LEU A 336 -25.11 3.18 7.93
N GLN A 337 -26.43 3.32 8.09
CA GLN A 337 -27.37 2.22 7.89
C GLN A 337 -27.20 1.64 6.48
N THR A 338 -27.04 0.31 6.39
CA THR A 338 -26.78 -0.46 5.16
C THR A 338 -25.56 -0.02 4.34
N ALA A 339 -24.66 0.79 4.91
CA ALA A 339 -23.43 1.19 4.23
C ALA A 339 -22.51 -0.01 4.02
N ASN A 340 -21.77 -0.01 2.92
CA ASN A 340 -20.72 -1.00 2.67
C ASN A 340 -19.39 -0.46 3.19
N LEU A 341 -18.88 -0.98 4.29
CA LEU A 341 -17.59 -0.62 4.88
C LEU A 341 -16.56 -1.74 4.71
N ARG A 342 -16.81 -2.75 3.86
CA ARG A 342 -15.93 -3.90 3.72
C ARG A 342 -14.47 -3.48 3.48
N LEU A 343 -13.52 -4.05 4.22
CA LEU A 343 -12.09 -3.71 4.16
C LEU A 343 -11.75 -2.24 4.49
N ALA A 344 -12.69 -1.45 5.00
CA ALA A 344 -12.40 -0.08 5.42
C ALA A 344 -11.55 -0.06 6.69
N ASN A 345 -10.74 0.98 6.82
CA ASN A 345 -10.00 1.25 8.06
C ASN A 345 -10.72 2.34 8.86
N ILE A 346 -11.38 1.96 9.95
CA ILE A 346 -12.03 2.88 10.91
C ILE A 346 -11.28 2.93 12.24
N SER A 347 -10.04 2.43 12.30
CA SER A 347 -9.23 2.44 13.53
C SER A 347 -9.11 3.85 14.11
N GLU A 348 -9.12 3.98 15.43
CA GLU A 348 -9.09 5.27 16.15
C GLU A 348 -10.29 6.22 15.89
N ALA A 349 -11.27 5.83 15.07
CA ALA A 349 -12.42 6.66 14.76
C ALA A 349 -13.38 6.78 15.96
N SER A 350 -14.17 7.84 15.96
CA SER A 350 -15.28 8.04 16.91
C SER A 350 -16.59 7.83 16.18
N LEU A 351 -17.37 6.83 16.60
CA LEU A 351 -18.66 6.41 16.05
C LEU A 351 -19.74 6.37 17.14
N GLN A 352 -19.59 7.21 18.18
CA GLN A 352 -20.55 7.24 19.27
C GLN A 352 -21.94 7.59 18.74
N TYR A 353 -22.97 6.87 19.16
CA TYR A 353 -24.35 7.06 18.69
C TYR A 353 -24.54 6.90 17.17
N ALA A 354 -23.58 6.31 16.43
CA ALA A 354 -23.73 6.09 15.01
C ALA A 354 -24.72 4.96 14.72
N ASN A 355 -25.53 5.12 13.68
CA ASN A 355 -26.41 4.07 13.19
C ASN A 355 -25.68 3.25 12.12
N LEU A 356 -25.25 2.04 12.47
CA LEU A 356 -24.60 1.05 11.60
C LEU A 356 -25.55 -0.13 11.29
N ALA A 357 -26.86 0.04 11.46
CA ALA A 357 -27.82 -1.04 11.27
C ALA A 357 -27.73 -1.61 9.84
N GLY A 358 -27.57 -2.93 9.73
CA GLY A 358 -27.42 -3.60 8.43
C GLY A 358 -26.14 -3.26 7.66
N ALA A 359 -25.18 -2.54 8.25
CA ALA A 359 -23.93 -2.21 7.58
C ALA A 359 -23.06 -3.46 7.33
N ASN A 360 -22.32 -3.45 6.22
CA ASN A 360 -21.32 -4.48 5.96
C ASN A 360 -19.98 -4.05 6.57
N LEU A 361 -19.62 -4.63 7.72
CA LEU A 361 -18.36 -4.42 8.43
C LEU A 361 -17.38 -5.59 8.20
N SER A 362 -17.60 -6.42 7.18
CA SER A 362 -16.70 -7.54 6.89
C SER A 362 -15.26 -7.06 6.67
N GLU A 363 -14.30 -7.68 7.33
CA GLU A 363 -12.87 -7.41 7.20
C GLU A 363 -12.47 -5.95 7.55
N VAL A 364 -13.33 -5.22 8.29
CA VAL A 364 -13.03 -3.85 8.73
C VAL A 364 -11.94 -3.85 9.79
N ASN A 365 -11.03 -2.88 9.73
CA ASN A 365 -10.14 -2.59 10.87
C ASN A 365 -10.77 -1.54 11.80
N ALA A 366 -11.18 -1.98 13.00
CA ALA A 366 -11.85 -1.19 14.03
C ALA A 366 -11.10 -1.17 15.38
N VAL A 367 -9.77 -1.35 15.33
CA VAL A 367 -8.88 -1.21 16.51
C VAL A 367 -8.94 0.21 17.08
N ASN A 368 -9.05 0.34 18.39
CA ASN A 368 -9.15 1.62 19.10
C ASN A 368 -10.32 2.51 18.62
N THR A 369 -11.36 1.90 18.06
CA THR A 369 -12.55 2.62 17.60
C THR A 369 -13.55 2.77 18.76
N ASP A 370 -14.15 3.95 18.87
CA ASP A 370 -15.18 4.24 19.87
C ASP A 370 -16.57 4.01 19.28
N LEU A 371 -17.22 2.90 19.62
CA LEU A 371 -18.55 2.49 19.15
C LEU A 371 -19.61 2.62 20.25
N ARG A 372 -19.34 3.38 21.33
CA ARG A 372 -20.28 3.47 22.44
C ARG A 372 -21.64 4.00 21.99
N HIS A 373 -22.71 3.36 22.46
CA HIS A 373 -24.09 3.67 22.06
C HIS A 373 -24.39 3.57 20.56
N ALA A 374 -23.50 2.98 19.74
CA ALA A 374 -23.78 2.78 18.32
C ALA A 374 -24.83 1.67 18.13
N THR A 375 -25.62 1.76 17.05
CA THR A 375 -26.59 0.72 16.67
C THR A 375 -25.96 -0.23 15.65
N LEU A 376 -25.81 -1.50 15.99
CA LEU A 376 -25.21 -2.54 15.13
C LEU A 376 -26.20 -3.62 14.67
N THR A 377 -27.49 -3.45 14.97
CA THR A 377 -28.53 -4.42 14.60
C THR A 377 -28.51 -4.79 13.11
N GLY A 378 -28.35 -6.07 12.82
CA GLY A 378 -28.29 -6.64 11.48
C GLY A 378 -26.99 -6.40 10.72
N ALA A 379 -25.97 -5.81 11.34
CA ALA A 379 -24.67 -5.63 10.71
C ALA A 379 -23.95 -6.98 10.48
N CYS A 380 -23.11 -7.02 9.44
CA CYS A 380 -22.23 -8.16 9.17
C CYS A 380 -20.82 -7.84 9.71
N VAL A 381 -20.33 -8.63 10.67
CA VAL A 381 -19.05 -8.42 11.38
C VAL A 381 -18.05 -9.54 11.09
N GLU A 382 -18.15 -10.17 9.93
CA GLU A 382 -17.26 -11.24 9.49
C GLU A 382 -15.80 -10.75 9.45
N ASN A 383 -14.92 -11.39 10.21
CA ASN A 383 -13.49 -11.06 10.26
C ASN A 383 -13.19 -9.57 10.50
N TRP A 384 -14.09 -8.83 11.17
CA TRP A 384 -13.76 -7.49 11.61
C TRP A 384 -12.62 -7.57 12.65
N ASN A 385 -11.66 -6.67 12.55
CA ASN A 385 -10.50 -6.63 13.43
C ASN A 385 -10.77 -5.62 14.55
N ILE A 386 -10.91 -6.13 15.77
CA ILE A 386 -11.14 -5.38 17.01
C ILE A 386 -10.17 -5.91 18.08
N ASP A 387 -9.87 -5.10 19.09
CA ASP A 387 -9.05 -5.50 20.24
C ASP A 387 -9.61 -4.91 21.55
N ALA A 388 -8.88 -5.10 22.65
CA ALA A 388 -9.28 -4.57 23.96
C ALA A 388 -9.38 -3.03 24.01
N THR A 389 -8.84 -2.32 23.01
CA THR A 389 -8.94 -0.85 22.93
C THR A 389 -10.20 -0.39 22.18
N THR A 390 -10.91 -1.28 21.49
CA THR A 390 -12.19 -0.99 20.85
C THR A 390 -13.29 -0.87 21.90
N GLN A 391 -13.95 0.29 21.98
CA GLN A 391 -14.99 0.56 22.99
C GLN A 391 -16.36 0.13 22.48
N LEU A 392 -16.93 -0.91 23.07
CA LEU A 392 -18.24 -1.50 22.71
C LEU A 392 -19.29 -1.31 23.82
N ASP A 393 -19.05 -0.40 24.77
CA ASP A 393 -19.97 -0.17 25.88
C ASP A 393 -21.31 0.36 25.38
N GLU A 394 -22.40 -0.22 25.89
CA GLU A 394 -23.77 0.20 25.57
C GLU A 394 -24.12 0.21 24.07
N VAL A 395 -23.45 -0.61 23.26
CA VAL A 395 -23.85 -0.86 21.87
C VAL A 395 -25.29 -1.40 21.85
N ASP A 396 -26.14 -0.76 21.06
CA ASP A 396 -27.50 -1.24 20.78
C ASP A 396 -27.46 -2.23 19.63
N CYS A 397 -27.64 -3.50 19.95
CA CYS A 397 -27.60 -4.56 18.96
C CYS A 397 -28.56 -5.67 19.33
N GLN A 398 -29.62 -5.87 18.55
CA GLN A 398 -30.54 -6.98 18.72
C GLN A 398 -29.98 -8.28 18.13
N TYR A 399 -29.23 -8.19 17.02
CA TYR A 399 -28.55 -9.31 16.39
C TYR A 399 -27.47 -8.84 15.40
N VAL A 400 -26.50 -9.70 15.09
CA VAL A 400 -25.50 -9.51 14.03
C VAL A 400 -25.34 -10.78 13.19
N TYR A 401 -24.63 -10.67 12.06
CA TYR A 401 -24.19 -11.80 11.25
C TYR A 401 -22.67 -11.95 11.33
N LEU A 402 -22.19 -13.17 11.60
CA LEU A 402 -20.75 -13.45 11.65
C LEU A 402 -20.16 -13.83 10.28
N LEU A 403 -21.00 -14.10 9.28
CA LEU A 403 -20.59 -14.41 7.92
C LEU A 403 -21.44 -13.63 6.89
N ASN A 404 -20.82 -13.25 5.77
CA ASN A 404 -21.48 -12.56 4.68
C ASN A 404 -22.66 -13.38 4.08
N GLY A 405 -23.60 -12.67 3.48
CA GLY A 405 -24.86 -13.23 2.99
C GLY A 405 -25.86 -13.53 4.11
N GLN A 406 -25.78 -12.78 5.23
CA GLN A 406 -26.66 -12.92 6.39
C GLN A 406 -26.61 -14.32 7.03
N LYS A 407 -25.41 -14.91 7.06
CA LYS A 407 -25.16 -16.22 7.64
C LYS A 407 -24.64 -16.09 9.07
N GLU A 408 -24.80 -17.15 9.84
CA GLU A 408 -24.39 -17.20 11.25
C GLU A 408 -24.93 -16.02 12.08
N ARG A 409 -26.25 -15.85 12.07
CA ARG A 409 -26.91 -14.86 12.92
C ARG A 409 -26.61 -15.16 14.40
N ARG A 410 -26.23 -14.13 15.16
CA ARG A 410 -26.09 -14.16 16.61
C ARG A 410 -27.01 -13.11 17.25
N PRO A 411 -27.81 -13.47 18.28
CA PRO A 411 -28.06 -14.85 18.72
C PRO A 411 -28.74 -15.66 17.61
N SER A 412 -28.60 -17.00 17.63
CA SER A 412 -29.18 -17.87 16.60
C SER A 412 -30.72 -17.82 16.57
N SER A 413 -31.33 -17.44 17.68
CA SER A 413 -32.74 -17.14 17.86
C SER A 413 -32.91 -16.03 18.90
N GLY A 414 -34.03 -15.30 18.86
CA GLY A 414 -34.27 -14.17 19.76
C GLY A 414 -33.42 -12.93 19.47
N GLU A 415 -33.27 -12.08 20.48
CA GLU A 415 -32.49 -10.83 20.43
C GLU A 415 -31.52 -10.80 21.62
N PHE A 416 -30.36 -10.20 21.42
CA PHE A 416 -29.45 -9.94 22.53
C PHE A 416 -30.15 -9.07 23.58
N GLN A 417 -29.93 -9.42 24.84
CA GLN A 417 -30.24 -8.54 25.95
C GLN A 417 -29.17 -7.45 26.10
N PRO A 418 -29.48 -6.34 26.79
CA PRO A 418 -28.50 -5.26 27.02
C PRO A 418 -27.16 -5.80 27.55
N GLY A 419 -26.08 -5.50 26.82
CA GLY A 419 -24.72 -5.91 27.16
C GLY A 419 -24.30 -7.32 26.71
N GLU A 420 -25.21 -8.17 26.22
CA GLU A 420 -24.83 -9.51 25.71
C GLU A 420 -23.97 -9.43 24.44
N PHE A 421 -24.25 -8.47 23.57
CA PHE A 421 -23.39 -8.21 22.41
C PHE A 421 -21.95 -7.89 22.86
N THR A 422 -21.80 -6.96 23.80
CA THR A 422 -20.48 -6.59 24.33
C THR A 422 -19.78 -7.79 24.95
N LYS A 423 -20.50 -8.64 25.70
CA LYS A 423 -19.94 -9.89 26.27
C LYS A 423 -19.46 -10.87 25.21
N LEU A 424 -20.21 -11.05 24.11
CA LEU A 424 -19.83 -11.94 23.02
C LEU A 424 -18.45 -11.60 22.44
N PHE A 425 -18.14 -10.30 22.34
CA PHE A 425 -16.84 -9.83 21.85
C PHE A 425 -15.81 -9.65 22.98
N ALA A 426 -16.23 -9.37 24.21
CA ALA A 426 -15.35 -9.36 25.40
C ALA A 426 -14.75 -10.73 25.70
N GLU A 427 -15.53 -11.81 25.57
CA GLU A 427 -15.02 -13.19 25.70
C GLU A 427 -13.96 -13.53 24.63
N MET A 428 -13.93 -12.83 23.49
CA MET A 428 -12.85 -12.97 22.51
C MET A 428 -11.61 -12.15 22.86
N PHE A 429 -11.72 -11.17 23.75
CA PHE A 429 -10.59 -10.36 24.21
C PHE A 429 -9.91 -10.95 25.44
N ASP A 430 -10.57 -11.78 26.22
CA ASP A 430 -9.95 -12.31 27.43
C ASP A 430 -9.16 -13.59 27.19
N THR A 431 -9.00 -14.04 25.93
CA THR A 431 -8.34 -15.32 25.62
C THR A 431 -7.14 -15.19 24.71
N VAL A 432 -6.07 -15.91 25.03
CA VAL A 432 -5.02 -16.30 24.09
C VAL A 432 -5.38 -17.68 23.54
N ASP A 433 -5.58 -17.76 22.23
CA ASP A 433 -5.84 -19.01 21.54
C ASP A 433 -4.50 -19.70 21.22
N LEU A 434 -4.22 -20.82 21.88
CA LEU A 434 -3.06 -21.68 21.61
C LEU A 434 -3.49 -22.80 20.66
N ILE A 435 -2.99 -22.78 19.43
CA ILE A 435 -3.42 -23.68 18.35
C ILE A 435 -2.36 -24.75 18.10
N PHE A 436 -2.74 -26.01 18.26
CA PHE A 436 -1.88 -27.17 18.04
C PHE A 436 -2.41 -27.98 16.87
N ARG A 437 -1.65 -28.03 15.78
CA ARG A 437 -2.11 -28.64 14.52
C ARG A 437 -1.92 -30.16 14.45
N ASN A 438 -1.05 -30.73 15.28
CA ASN A 438 -0.66 -32.15 15.26
C ASN A 438 -0.94 -32.84 16.60
N GLY A 439 -2.04 -32.47 17.26
CA GLY A 439 -2.29 -32.86 18.65
C GLY A 439 -1.39 -32.12 19.64
N VAL A 440 -1.59 -32.40 20.93
CA VAL A 440 -0.87 -31.74 22.03
C VAL A 440 -0.09 -32.76 22.84
N ASP A 441 1.23 -32.61 22.95
CA ASP A 441 1.99 -33.25 24.02
C ASP A 441 1.69 -32.55 25.34
N TRP A 442 0.87 -33.19 26.17
CA TRP A 442 0.39 -32.60 27.42
C TRP A 442 1.47 -32.43 28.48
N LYS A 443 2.59 -33.17 28.41
CA LYS A 443 3.71 -32.97 29.34
C LYS A 443 4.49 -31.70 28.99
N ALA A 444 4.80 -31.51 27.71
CA ALA A 444 5.40 -30.28 27.21
C ALA A 444 4.49 -29.07 27.47
N PHE A 445 3.17 -29.25 27.26
CA PHE A 445 2.17 -28.21 27.48
C PHE A 445 2.15 -27.72 28.92
N ILE A 446 2.03 -28.63 29.90
CA ILE A 446 1.95 -28.26 31.32
C ILE A 446 3.25 -27.60 31.78
N ALA A 447 4.41 -28.10 31.31
CA ALA A 447 5.71 -27.51 31.64
C ALA A 447 5.84 -26.08 31.07
N ALA A 448 5.44 -25.87 29.81
CA ALA A 448 5.45 -24.56 29.18
C ALA A 448 4.48 -23.59 29.84
N LEU A 449 3.25 -24.02 30.15
CA LEU A 449 2.27 -23.17 30.82
C LEU A 449 2.76 -22.72 32.20
N LYS A 450 3.39 -23.62 32.95
CA LYS A 450 3.97 -23.31 34.26
C LYS A 450 5.12 -22.31 34.16
N GLU A 451 5.97 -22.45 33.15
CA GLU A 451 7.08 -21.51 32.91
C GLU A 451 6.57 -20.11 32.56
N VAL A 452 5.54 -20.00 31.71
CA VAL A 452 4.91 -18.71 31.37
C VAL A 452 4.20 -18.10 32.58
N GLN A 453 3.59 -18.91 33.45
CA GLN A 453 3.00 -18.45 34.72
C GLN A 453 4.06 -17.88 35.68
N VAL A 454 5.26 -18.47 35.73
CA VAL A 454 6.38 -17.95 36.53
C VAL A 454 6.99 -16.69 35.90
N GLN A 455 7.04 -16.60 34.57
CA GLN A 455 7.56 -15.42 33.86
C GLN A 455 6.60 -14.23 33.92
N ASN A 456 5.33 -14.47 34.26
CA ASN A 456 4.27 -13.46 34.34
C ASN A 456 3.49 -13.60 35.66
N GLU A 457 4.17 -13.54 36.82
CA GLU A 457 3.59 -13.74 38.16
C GLU A 457 2.38 -12.83 38.47
N ASP A 458 2.30 -11.66 37.84
CA ASP A 458 1.20 -10.69 38.01
C ASP A 458 -0.03 -10.98 37.12
N THR A 459 0.05 -11.97 36.22
CA THR A 459 -0.96 -12.24 35.19
C THR A 459 -1.63 -13.60 35.43
N PRO A 460 -2.88 -13.67 35.94
CA PRO A 460 -3.57 -14.94 36.14
C PRO A 460 -3.90 -15.61 34.81
N LEU A 461 -3.15 -16.66 34.47
CA LEU A 461 -3.37 -17.53 33.30
C LEU A 461 -4.23 -18.74 33.70
N GLN A 462 -5.43 -18.85 33.13
CA GLN A 462 -6.35 -19.96 33.39
C GLN A 462 -6.83 -20.61 32.10
N ILE A 463 -6.83 -21.95 32.03
CA ILE A 463 -7.40 -22.63 30.87
C ILE A 463 -8.92 -22.47 30.92
N GLN A 464 -9.48 -21.77 29.93
CA GLN A 464 -10.91 -21.51 29.85
C GLN A 464 -11.63 -22.65 29.10
N SER A 465 -11.07 -23.11 27.99
CA SER A 465 -11.62 -24.24 27.24
C SER A 465 -10.56 -24.97 26.41
N ILE A 466 -10.81 -26.26 26.14
CA ILE A 466 -10.04 -27.08 25.21
C ILE A 466 -11.03 -27.59 24.16
N ALA A 467 -10.81 -27.23 22.90
CA ALA A 467 -11.67 -27.62 21.79
C ALA A 467 -10.88 -28.46 20.78
N ASN A 468 -11.40 -29.63 20.44
CA ASN A 468 -10.96 -30.39 19.27
C ASN A 468 -11.73 -29.89 18.04
N LYS A 469 -11.02 -29.35 17.05
CA LYS A 469 -11.58 -28.74 15.84
C LYS A 469 -11.66 -29.71 14.65
N GLY A 470 -11.27 -30.98 14.83
CA GLY A 470 -11.09 -31.94 13.74
C GLY A 470 -9.68 -31.89 13.15
N ASP A 471 -9.33 -32.88 12.32
CA ASP A 471 -8.04 -32.96 11.61
C ASP A 471 -6.78 -32.87 12.49
N GLY A 472 -6.86 -33.34 13.75
CA GLY A 472 -5.75 -33.26 14.70
C GLY A 472 -5.51 -31.88 15.31
N VAL A 473 -6.34 -30.89 14.98
CA VAL A 473 -6.24 -29.52 15.51
C VAL A 473 -6.91 -29.42 16.87
N ILE A 474 -6.12 -29.07 17.88
CA ILE A 474 -6.59 -28.77 19.24
C ILE A 474 -6.35 -27.28 19.50
N VAL A 475 -7.39 -26.58 19.94
CA VAL A 475 -7.30 -25.18 20.37
C VAL A 475 -7.51 -25.13 21.87
N VAL A 476 -6.51 -24.62 22.60
CA VAL A 476 -6.60 -24.36 24.03
C VAL A 476 -6.75 -22.86 24.22
N LYS A 477 -7.90 -22.43 24.74
CA LYS A 477 -8.15 -21.02 25.07
C LYS A 477 -7.68 -20.75 26.49
N VAL A 478 -6.72 -19.86 26.65
CA VAL A 478 -6.18 -19.46 27.95
C VAL A 478 -6.67 -18.07 28.27
N HIS A 479 -7.44 -17.95 29.35
CA HIS A 479 -7.88 -16.68 29.88
C HIS A 479 -6.69 -15.83 30.35
N VAL A 480 -6.68 -14.56 29.96
CA VAL A 480 -5.73 -13.51 30.33
C VAL A 480 -6.49 -12.23 30.66
N PRO A 481 -6.01 -11.41 31.63
CA PRO A 481 -6.56 -10.07 31.86
C PRO A 481 -6.57 -9.20 30.59
N PRO A 482 -7.56 -8.31 30.41
CA PRO A 482 -7.72 -7.50 29.19
C PRO A 482 -6.49 -6.65 28.83
N ASP A 483 -5.78 -6.15 29.84
CA ASP A 483 -4.63 -5.24 29.71
C ASP A 483 -3.29 -5.95 29.43
N THR A 484 -3.32 -7.28 29.25
CA THR A 484 -2.14 -8.12 29.06
C THR A 484 -1.64 -8.04 27.61
N ASP A 485 -0.31 -7.99 27.43
CA ASP A 485 0.31 -8.18 26.11
C ASP A 485 0.19 -9.65 25.68
N LYS A 486 -0.88 -9.95 24.93
CA LYS A 486 -1.24 -11.30 24.49
C LYS A 486 -0.25 -11.90 23.52
N GLU A 487 0.35 -11.07 22.67
CA GLU A 487 1.35 -11.51 21.71
C GLU A 487 2.60 -11.98 22.44
N LYS A 488 3.03 -11.23 23.46
CA LYS A 488 4.11 -11.65 24.37
C LYS A 488 3.81 -13.01 25.01
N ILE A 489 2.63 -13.17 25.63
CA ILE A 489 2.23 -14.44 26.26
C ILE A 489 2.21 -15.60 25.26
N HIS A 490 1.67 -15.39 24.06
CA HIS A 490 1.62 -16.40 23.00
C HIS A 490 3.03 -16.82 22.55
N GLN A 491 3.94 -15.85 22.36
CA GLN A 491 5.33 -16.10 21.96
C GLN A 491 6.12 -16.84 23.04
N GLU A 492 6.05 -16.38 24.30
CA GLU A 492 6.71 -17.04 25.43
C GLU A 492 6.21 -18.48 25.60
N PHE A 493 4.89 -18.69 25.50
CA PHE A 493 4.32 -20.03 25.55
C PHE A 493 4.84 -20.92 24.43
N ASN A 494 4.79 -20.46 23.18
CA ASN A 494 5.24 -21.26 22.04
C ASN A 494 6.71 -21.62 22.13
N GLN A 495 7.56 -20.67 22.54
CA GLN A 495 8.99 -20.90 22.72
C GLN A 495 9.25 -21.95 23.81
N ASN A 496 8.64 -21.80 24.98
CA ASN A 496 8.77 -22.74 26.08
C ASN A 496 8.23 -24.13 25.69
N TYR A 497 7.12 -24.19 24.97
CA TYR A 497 6.53 -25.44 24.48
C TYR A 497 7.48 -26.21 23.57
N GLN A 498 8.10 -25.54 22.58
CA GLN A 498 9.05 -26.18 21.67
C GLN A 498 10.31 -26.68 22.40
N LEU A 499 10.81 -25.91 23.38
CA LEU A 499 11.95 -26.33 24.20
C LEU A 499 11.64 -27.59 25.01
N GLN A 500 10.46 -27.64 25.64
CA GLN A 500 10.03 -28.79 26.44
C GLN A 500 9.76 -30.02 25.56
N LEU A 501 9.14 -29.82 24.40
CA LEU A 501 8.90 -30.89 23.43
C LEU A 501 10.22 -31.50 22.95
N ALA A 502 11.20 -30.68 22.56
CA ALA A 502 12.51 -31.15 22.13
C ALA A 502 13.26 -31.91 23.25
N ALA A 503 13.17 -31.44 24.50
CA ALA A 503 13.78 -32.13 25.64
C ALA A 503 13.15 -33.51 25.88
N ILE A 504 11.82 -33.60 25.78
CA ILE A 504 11.08 -34.85 25.91
C ILE A 504 11.43 -35.81 24.76
N GLU A 505 11.47 -35.33 23.52
CA GLU A 505 11.88 -36.13 22.35
C GLU A 505 13.31 -36.64 22.47
N ALA A 506 14.24 -35.83 22.97
CA ALA A 506 15.62 -36.23 23.22
C ALA A 506 15.71 -37.37 24.25
N GLN A 507 14.91 -37.29 25.33
CA GLN A 507 14.82 -38.37 26.32
C GLN A 507 14.24 -39.66 25.73
N TYR A 508 13.21 -39.56 24.89
CA TYR A 508 12.66 -40.73 24.20
C TYR A 508 13.67 -41.35 23.23
N LYS A 509 14.37 -40.54 22.44
CA LYS A 509 15.44 -41.01 21.53
C LYS A 509 16.57 -41.69 22.29
N ALA A 510 17.04 -41.11 23.40
CA ALA A 510 18.07 -41.72 24.24
C ALA A 510 17.62 -43.07 24.84
N ARG A 511 16.33 -43.20 25.19
CA ARG A 511 15.77 -44.45 25.70
C ARG A 511 15.63 -45.52 24.61
N LEU A 512 15.28 -45.11 23.39
CA LEU A 512 15.20 -46.01 22.23
C LEU A 512 16.58 -46.51 21.84
N THR A 513 17.58 -45.64 21.74
CA THR A 513 18.95 -46.04 21.40
C THR A 513 19.58 -46.94 22.47
N ALA A 514 19.30 -46.69 23.74
CA ALA A 514 19.72 -47.59 24.81
C ALA A 514 19.12 -49.00 24.66
N LYS A 515 17.82 -49.10 24.33
CA LYS A 515 17.14 -50.37 24.08
C LYS A 515 17.65 -51.08 22.83
N ASP A 516 17.87 -50.36 21.74
CA ASP A 516 18.41 -50.94 20.50
C ASP A 516 19.84 -51.46 20.71
N THR A 517 20.65 -50.77 21.52
CA THR A 517 22.00 -51.22 21.88
C THR A 517 21.96 -52.50 22.73
N GLU A 518 21.01 -52.62 23.65
CA GLU A 518 20.78 -53.81 24.47
C GLU A 518 20.34 -55.01 23.60
N ILE A 519 19.43 -54.78 22.64
CA ILE A 519 18.99 -55.78 21.67
C ILE A 519 20.17 -56.24 20.79
N ILE A 520 20.97 -55.30 20.26
CA ILE A 520 22.15 -55.61 19.43
C ILE A 520 23.20 -56.41 20.22
N ALA A 521 23.38 -56.13 21.51
CA ALA A 521 24.29 -56.88 22.36
C ALA A 521 23.83 -58.34 22.54
N ILE A 522 22.53 -58.57 22.74
CA ILE A 522 21.93 -59.92 22.81
C ILE A 522 22.12 -60.68 21.49
N TYR A 523 21.88 -60.03 20.34
CA TYR A 523 22.10 -60.64 19.02
C TYR A 523 23.57 -60.98 18.76
N ARG A 524 24.51 -60.14 19.18
CA ARG A 524 25.95 -60.45 19.08
C ARG A 524 26.32 -61.67 19.90
N GLN A 525 25.80 -61.79 21.12
CA GLN A 525 25.99 -62.97 21.98
C GLN A 525 25.52 -64.25 21.27
N GLN A 526 24.28 -64.26 20.75
CA GLN A 526 23.72 -65.41 20.03
C GLN A 526 24.47 -65.75 18.73
N SER A 527 24.99 -64.74 18.02
CA SER A 527 25.75 -64.96 16.79
C SER A 527 27.11 -65.64 17.03
N VAL A 528 27.73 -65.40 18.19
CA VAL A 528 28.97 -66.07 18.60
C VAL A 528 28.71 -67.55 18.89
N ASP A 529 27.64 -67.86 19.62
CA ASP A 529 27.25 -69.25 19.93
C ASP A 529 26.90 -70.04 18.64
N MET A 530 26.26 -69.39 17.67
CA MET A 530 25.88 -69.99 16.39
C MET A 530 27.09 -70.29 15.48
N MET A 531 28.16 -69.48 15.56
CA MET A 531 29.40 -69.69 14.81
C MET A 531 30.19 -70.91 15.34
N GLU A 532 30.12 -71.19 16.64
CA GLU A 532 30.66 -72.42 17.23
C GLU A 532 29.91 -73.65 16.71
N ILE A 533 28.57 -73.60 16.70
CA ILE A 533 27.72 -74.68 16.21
C ILE A 533 28.01 -75.02 14.74
N ILE A 534 28.19 -74.00 13.88
CA ILE A 534 28.50 -74.18 12.45
C ILE A 534 29.87 -74.85 12.23
N LYS A 535 30.90 -74.54 13.04
CA LYS A 535 32.20 -75.21 12.96
C LYS A 535 32.12 -76.70 13.29
N THR A 536 31.27 -77.09 14.24
CA THR A 536 31.02 -78.51 14.57
C THR A 536 30.23 -79.26 13.51
N LEU A 537 29.34 -78.58 12.77
CA LEU A 537 28.44 -79.22 11.79
C LEU A 537 29.03 -79.33 10.37
N ALA A 538 30.04 -78.54 10.02
CA ALA A 538 30.65 -78.53 8.68
C ALA A 538 31.50 -79.78 8.33
N ASN A 539 31.66 -80.74 9.24
CA ASN A 539 32.53 -81.92 9.07
C ASN A 539 31.83 -83.20 8.57
N ARG A 540 30.69 -83.12 7.89
CA ARG A 540 30.01 -84.29 7.28
C ARG A 540 29.51 -84.01 5.87
N PRO A 541 29.86 -84.84 4.86
CA PRO A 541 29.37 -84.68 3.50
C PRO A 541 27.95 -85.26 3.33
N ILE A 542 27.10 -84.55 2.57
CA ILE A 542 25.70 -84.90 2.28
C ILE A 542 25.47 -84.89 0.76
N HIS A 543 24.77 -85.92 0.24
CA HIS A 543 24.16 -85.98 -1.09
C HIS A 543 22.78 -85.34 -1.09
N VAL A 544 22.44 -84.60 -2.15
CA VAL A 544 21.16 -83.89 -2.30
C VAL A 544 20.39 -84.44 -3.51
N GLU A 545 19.10 -84.72 -3.29
CA GLU A 545 18.08 -84.86 -4.35
C GLU A 545 16.91 -83.90 -4.09
N ALA A 546 16.29 -83.48 -5.19
CA ALA A 546 15.42 -82.30 -5.35
C ALA A 546 13.92 -82.55 -5.08
N LYS A 547 13.15 -81.48 -4.83
CA LYS A 547 11.84 -81.23 -5.49
C LYS A 547 11.23 -79.85 -5.17
N ALA A 548 10.50 -79.31 -6.16
CA ALA A 548 9.77 -78.05 -6.16
C ALA A 548 8.25 -78.22 -5.92
N MET A 549 7.57 -77.19 -5.38
CA MET A 549 6.12 -76.89 -5.48
C MET A 549 5.89 -75.48 -4.84
N SER A 550 5.44 -74.41 -5.50
CA SER A 550 4.15 -74.03 -6.14
C SER A 550 3.05 -73.44 -5.21
N ASN A 551 2.53 -72.28 -5.64
CA ASN A 551 1.25 -71.58 -5.38
C ASN A 551 1.05 -70.83 -4.04
N SER A 552 0.58 -69.57 -4.01
CA SER A 552 -0.79 -69.17 -4.42
C SER A 552 -1.00 -67.65 -4.23
N ASN A 553 -1.90 -67.08 -5.05
CA ASN A 553 -2.41 -65.72 -5.03
C ASN A 553 -3.28 -65.43 -3.81
N ASP A 554 -3.33 -64.16 -3.37
CA ASP A 554 -4.62 -63.53 -3.05
C ASP A 554 -4.59 -62.00 -3.23
N SER A 555 -5.72 -61.45 -3.70
CA SER A 555 -5.95 -60.05 -4.04
C SER A 555 -7.10 -59.50 -3.20
N SER A 556 -6.95 -58.29 -2.66
CA SER A 556 -8.08 -57.47 -2.17
C SER A 556 -7.68 -55.99 -2.06
N PRO A 557 -8.62 -55.03 -2.17
CA PRO A 557 -8.48 -53.85 -3.01
C PRO A 557 -8.14 -52.55 -2.26
N ASN A 558 -7.39 -51.68 -2.96
CA ASN A 558 -7.11 -50.29 -2.56
C ASN A 558 -8.38 -49.43 -2.60
N ILE A 559 -8.73 -48.83 -1.47
CA ILE A 559 -9.71 -47.74 -1.37
C ILE A 559 -8.96 -46.42 -1.50
N THR A 560 -9.21 -45.71 -2.60
CA THR A 560 -8.89 -44.29 -2.78
C THR A 560 -9.91 -43.43 -2.06
N ILE A 561 -9.46 -42.55 -1.16
CA ILE A 561 -10.25 -41.41 -0.67
C ILE A 561 -9.61 -40.15 -1.28
N ARG A 562 -10.34 -39.55 -2.23
CA ARG A 562 -10.18 -38.15 -2.61
C ARG A 562 -11.42 -37.40 -2.18
N ASP A 563 -11.17 -36.17 -1.76
CA ASP A 563 -12.08 -35.04 -1.57
C ASP A 563 -12.82 -34.94 -0.24
N ILE A 564 -12.32 -34.05 0.64
CA ILE A 564 -13.07 -32.95 1.25
C ILE A 564 -12.09 -31.82 1.59
N ASN A 565 -12.44 -30.60 1.16
CA ASN A 565 -11.70 -29.35 1.25
C ASN A 565 -11.44 -28.89 2.70
N ASN A 566 -10.18 -28.63 3.04
CA ASN A 566 -9.81 -27.69 4.10
C ASN A 566 -8.49 -27.00 3.72
N SER A 567 -8.60 -25.74 3.26
CA SER A 567 -7.50 -24.98 2.65
C SER A 567 -6.58 -24.37 3.72
N ALA A 568 -5.76 -25.21 4.35
CA ALA A 568 -4.47 -24.79 4.88
C ALA A 568 -3.39 -25.38 3.96
N VAL A 569 -2.51 -24.54 3.41
CA VAL A 569 -1.41 -25.00 2.57
C VAL A 569 -0.44 -25.81 3.45
N ASN A 570 -0.59 -27.13 3.46
CA ASN A 570 0.32 -28.03 4.15
C ASN A 570 1.62 -28.15 3.34
N PHE A 571 2.51 -27.16 3.50
CA PHE A 571 3.76 -27.07 2.74
C PHE A 571 4.62 -28.33 2.90
N GLY A 572 4.62 -28.96 4.09
CA GLY A 572 5.33 -30.21 4.32
C GLY A 572 4.81 -31.38 3.49
N GLU A 573 3.48 -31.48 3.30
CA GLU A 573 2.87 -32.48 2.42
C GLU A 573 3.20 -32.21 0.95
N ILE A 574 3.16 -30.94 0.52
CA ILE A 574 3.52 -30.53 -0.85
C ILE A 574 4.99 -30.88 -1.15
N ILE A 575 5.90 -30.61 -0.22
CA ILE A 575 7.32 -30.97 -0.36
C ILE A 575 7.52 -32.48 -0.37
N GLY A 576 6.82 -33.23 0.49
CA GLY A 576 6.83 -34.69 0.48
C GLY A 576 6.38 -35.25 -0.89
N ASP A 577 5.29 -34.70 -1.43
CA ASP A 577 4.76 -35.02 -2.75
C ASP A 577 5.74 -34.71 -3.89
N VAL A 578 6.37 -33.54 -3.85
CA VAL A 578 7.39 -33.11 -4.83
C VAL A 578 8.56 -34.07 -4.79
N THR A 579 9.06 -34.38 -3.60
CA THR A 579 10.19 -35.30 -3.39
C THR A 579 9.86 -36.70 -3.90
N ASN A 580 8.66 -37.21 -3.61
CA ASN A 580 8.19 -38.49 -4.12
C ASN A 580 8.12 -38.51 -5.66
N THR A 581 7.61 -37.42 -6.26
CA THR A 581 7.52 -37.28 -7.71
C THR A 581 8.92 -37.23 -8.36
N ILE A 582 9.86 -36.51 -7.76
CA ILE A 582 11.27 -36.47 -8.22
C ILE A 582 11.93 -37.85 -8.09
N ASN A 583 11.62 -38.59 -7.02
CA ASN A 583 12.19 -39.91 -6.80
C ASN A 583 11.69 -40.98 -7.78
N GLN A 584 10.49 -40.79 -8.34
CA GLN A 584 9.92 -41.64 -9.39
C GLN A 584 10.54 -41.43 -10.78
N ILE A 585 11.41 -40.43 -10.96
CA ILE A 585 12.21 -40.29 -12.18
C ILE A 585 13.21 -41.47 -12.22
N GLN A 586 13.09 -42.33 -13.23
CA GLN A 586 13.95 -43.50 -13.40
C GLN A 586 15.40 -43.06 -13.67
N ALA A 587 16.25 -43.19 -12.66
CA ALA A 587 17.66 -42.79 -12.73
C ALA A 587 18.50 -43.66 -13.68
N ASP A 588 18.02 -44.87 -13.99
CA ASP A 588 18.78 -45.90 -14.72
C ASP A 588 18.62 -45.78 -16.25
N ALA A 589 17.83 -44.82 -16.74
CA ALA A 589 17.48 -44.67 -18.15
C ALA A 589 18.41 -43.74 -18.95
N SER A 590 19.05 -42.73 -18.32
CA SER A 590 20.07 -41.87 -18.96
C SER A 590 20.85 -41.00 -17.96
N PRO A 591 22.09 -40.54 -18.28
CA PRO A 591 22.83 -39.58 -17.46
C PRO A 591 22.08 -38.25 -17.24
N GLU A 592 21.23 -37.88 -18.20
CA GLU A 592 20.41 -36.65 -18.16
C GLU A 592 19.32 -36.75 -17.10
N ASN A 593 18.72 -37.92 -16.90
CA ASN A 593 17.71 -38.13 -15.85
C ASN A 593 18.32 -38.08 -14.44
N ALA A 594 19.54 -38.59 -14.27
CA ALA A 594 20.27 -38.48 -13.01
C ALA A 594 20.63 -37.01 -12.70
N GLN A 595 21.07 -36.26 -13.71
CA GLN A 595 21.36 -34.83 -13.59
C GLN A 595 20.09 -34.01 -13.31
N LEU A 596 18.98 -34.30 -14.00
CA LEU A 596 17.69 -33.66 -13.79
C LEU A 596 17.19 -33.87 -12.36
N LYS A 597 17.27 -35.12 -11.86
CA LYS A 597 16.87 -35.46 -10.49
C LYS A 597 17.65 -34.65 -9.46
N ALA A 598 18.97 -34.54 -9.63
CA ALA A 598 19.82 -33.76 -8.73
C ALA A 598 19.47 -32.26 -8.75
N LEU A 599 19.21 -31.69 -9.94
CA LEU A 599 18.84 -30.28 -10.08
C LEU A 599 17.46 -29.97 -9.47
N LEU A 600 16.49 -30.86 -9.64
CA LEU A 600 15.16 -30.68 -9.04
C LEU A 600 15.21 -30.81 -7.51
N GLN A 601 16.06 -31.68 -6.96
CA GLN A 601 16.30 -31.77 -5.52
C GLN A 601 16.97 -30.49 -4.98
N GLU A 602 17.97 -29.94 -5.69
CA GLU A 602 18.63 -28.68 -5.33
C GLU A 602 17.63 -27.50 -5.32
N LEU A 603 16.75 -27.42 -6.32
CA LEU A 603 15.68 -26.41 -6.38
C LEU A 603 14.67 -26.57 -5.23
N THR A 604 14.25 -27.81 -4.95
CA THR A 604 13.29 -28.09 -3.86
C THR A 604 13.87 -27.66 -2.51
N GLN A 605 15.12 -28.02 -2.24
CA GLN A 605 15.82 -27.62 -1.02
C GLN A 605 16.00 -26.11 -0.92
N ALA A 606 16.32 -25.44 -2.04
CA ALA A 606 16.48 -23.99 -2.06
C ALA A 606 15.15 -23.26 -1.74
N ILE A 607 14.01 -23.78 -2.23
CA ILE A 607 12.68 -23.24 -1.92
C ILE A 607 12.33 -23.41 -0.43
N GLU A 608 12.64 -24.57 0.16
CA GLU A 608 12.36 -24.85 1.57
C GLU A 608 13.07 -23.86 2.51
N ILE A 609 14.36 -23.62 2.25
CA ILE A 609 15.23 -22.83 3.14
C ILE A 609 15.24 -21.33 2.84
N ASP A 610 14.59 -20.87 1.76
CA ASP A 610 14.57 -19.45 1.41
C ASP A 610 13.75 -18.64 2.43
N SER A 611 14.33 -17.59 3.01
CA SER A 611 13.67 -16.77 4.03
C SER A 611 12.84 -15.62 3.45
N HIS A 612 12.89 -15.39 2.13
CA HIS A 612 12.24 -14.25 1.47
C HIS A 612 10.88 -14.60 0.86
N LEU A 613 10.54 -15.89 0.76
CA LEU A 613 9.23 -16.37 0.32
C LEU A 613 8.34 -16.72 1.51
N ASP A 614 7.07 -16.36 1.43
CA ASP A 614 6.06 -16.84 2.39
C ASP A 614 5.63 -18.30 2.11
N VAL A 615 4.82 -18.89 2.99
CA VAL A 615 4.43 -20.31 2.90
C VAL A 615 3.60 -20.62 1.63
N GLU A 616 2.81 -19.67 1.15
CA GLU A 616 1.98 -19.83 -0.04
C GLU A 616 2.83 -19.74 -1.30
N GLU A 617 3.75 -18.76 -1.35
CA GLU A 617 4.72 -18.59 -2.43
C GLU A 617 5.68 -19.78 -2.53
N LYS A 618 6.14 -20.30 -1.38
CA LYS A 618 6.95 -21.54 -1.32
C LYS A 618 6.18 -22.73 -1.86
N ALA A 619 4.91 -22.88 -1.49
CA ALA A 619 4.07 -23.96 -1.98
C ALA A 619 3.80 -23.85 -3.49
N GLU A 620 3.61 -22.64 -4.02
CA GLU A 620 3.41 -22.42 -5.44
C GLU A 620 4.70 -22.72 -6.24
N ALA A 621 5.86 -22.30 -5.73
CA ALA A 621 7.16 -22.62 -6.30
C ALA A 621 7.44 -24.14 -6.28
N ALA A 622 7.20 -24.82 -5.15
CA ALA A 622 7.35 -26.27 -5.03
C ALA A 622 6.44 -27.02 -6.01
N ASN A 623 5.19 -26.58 -6.17
CA ASN A 623 4.26 -27.14 -7.15
C ASN A 623 4.73 -26.94 -8.61
N GLN A 624 5.47 -25.88 -8.91
CA GLN A 624 6.11 -25.76 -10.23
C GLN A 624 7.21 -26.80 -10.44
N VAL A 625 8.04 -27.05 -9.42
CA VAL A 625 9.05 -28.12 -9.47
C VAL A 625 8.40 -29.50 -9.69
N LYS A 626 7.26 -29.77 -9.04
CA LYS A 626 6.46 -30.99 -9.28
C LYS A 626 6.04 -31.14 -10.75
N LYS A 627 5.56 -30.06 -11.39
CA LYS A 627 5.15 -30.10 -12.82
C LYS A 627 6.32 -30.40 -13.74
N ILE A 628 7.51 -29.88 -13.43
CA ILE A 628 8.74 -30.17 -14.18
C ILE A 628 9.10 -31.66 -14.02
N ALA A 629 9.06 -32.19 -12.79
CA ALA A 629 9.28 -33.61 -12.53
C ALA A 629 8.28 -34.51 -13.28
N GLN A 630 6.99 -34.16 -13.30
CA GLN A 630 5.95 -34.93 -14.01
C GLN A 630 6.16 -34.96 -15.53
N ALA A 631 6.59 -33.85 -16.13
CA ALA A 631 6.89 -33.83 -17.56
C ALA A 631 8.09 -34.72 -17.92
N SER A 632 9.07 -34.85 -17.02
CA SER A 632 10.20 -35.75 -17.22
C SER A 632 9.84 -37.24 -17.14
N GLN A 633 8.78 -37.59 -16.41
CA GLN A 633 8.30 -38.97 -16.34
C GLN A 633 7.55 -39.40 -17.61
N ASN A 634 6.97 -38.45 -18.35
CA ASN A 634 6.19 -38.69 -19.57
C ASN A 634 6.64 -37.75 -20.69
N PRO A 635 7.83 -37.96 -21.29
CA PRO A 635 8.44 -37.04 -22.23
C PRO A 635 7.58 -36.78 -23.49
N ASP A 636 6.80 -37.77 -23.93
CA ASP A 636 5.95 -37.70 -25.12
C ASP A 636 4.64 -36.92 -24.92
N ASP A 637 4.29 -36.55 -23.68
CA ASP A 637 3.08 -35.76 -23.40
C ASP A 637 3.33 -34.27 -23.65
N ALA A 638 2.97 -33.80 -24.85
CA ALA A 638 3.07 -32.40 -25.25
C ALA A 638 2.31 -31.43 -24.33
N GLY A 639 1.28 -31.89 -23.62
CA GLY A 639 0.54 -31.10 -22.63
C GLY A 639 1.33 -30.89 -21.35
N LEU A 640 2.01 -31.93 -20.85
CA LEU A 640 2.92 -31.86 -19.72
C LEU A 640 4.17 -31.04 -20.04
N GLN A 641 4.72 -31.18 -21.26
CA GLN A 641 5.85 -30.35 -21.71
C GLN A 641 5.51 -28.86 -21.70
N LYS A 642 4.35 -28.46 -22.23
CA LYS A 642 3.90 -27.05 -22.16
C LYS A 642 3.70 -26.56 -20.72
N LYS A 643 3.28 -27.42 -19.79
CA LYS A 643 3.15 -27.08 -18.37
C LYS A 643 4.51 -26.92 -17.70
N ALA A 644 5.49 -27.76 -18.05
CA ALA A 644 6.85 -27.64 -17.56
C ALA A 644 7.54 -26.35 -18.04
N GLN A 645 7.39 -25.97 -19.32
CA GLN A 645 7.92 -24.70 -19.81
C GLN A 645 7.36 -23.49 -19.03
N ARG A 646 6.05 -23.50 -18.76
CA ARG A 646 5.41 -22.44 -17.95
C ARG A 646 5.91 -22.45 -16.51
N ALA A 647 6.13 -23.63 -15.93
CA ALA A 647 6.67 -23.80 -14.59
C ALA A 647 8.12 -23.24 -14.50
N VAL A 648 8.95 -23.48 -15.50
CA VAL A 648 10.31 -22.91 -15.58
C VAL A 648 10.26 -21.37 -15.66
N ASN A 649 9.44 -20.80 -16.55
CA ASN A 649 9.33 -19.34 -16.68
C ASN A 649 8.83 -18.68 -15.39
N PHE A 650 7.95 -19.36 -14.64
CA PHE A 650 7.46 -18.89 -13.35
C PHE A 650 8.59 -18.86 -12.31
N LEU A 651 9.37 -19.94 -12.19
CA LEU A 651 10.53 -19.98 -11.28
C LEU A 651 11.60 -18.96 -11.65
N GLU A 652 11.79 -18.67 -12.94
CA GLU A 652 12.69 -17.60 -13.40
C GLU A 652 12.18 -16.20 -13.00
N THR A 653 10.86 -16.00 -13.02
CA THR A 653 10.23 -14.73 -12.59
C THR A 653 10.41 -14.51 -11.09
N ILE A 654 10.21 -15.55 -10.29
CA ILE A 654 10.49 -15.53 -8.84
C ILE A 654 11.97 -15.21 -8.59
N ALA A 655 12.88 -15.91 -9.27
CA ALA A 655 14.32 -15.70 -9.09
C ALA A 655 14.77 -14.27 -9.42
N LYS A 656 14.14 -13.61 -10.42
CA LYS A 656 14.42 -12.20 -10.77
C LYS A 656 13.88 -11.20 -9.75
N ALA A 657 12.86 -11.56 -8.99
CA ALA A 657 12.29 -10.73 -7.94
C ALA A 657 13.07 -10.82 -6.62
N LEU A 658 13.87 -11.87 -6.44
CA LEU A 658 14.72 -12.09 -5.27
C LEU A 658 16.09 -11.42 -5.41
N GLU A 659 16.77 -11.20 -4.28
CA GLU A 659 18.15 -10.69 -4.30
C GLU A 659 19.10 -11.72 -4.97
N PRO A 660 20.09 -11.28 -5.78
CA PRO A 660 21.00 -12.19 -6.49
C PRO A 660 21.83 -13.12 -5.58
N ALA A 661 21.96 -12.76 -4.30
CA ALA A 661 22.68 -13.55 -3.30
C ALA A 661 21.80 -14.62 -2.60
N SER A 662 20.48 -14.64 -2.85
CA SER A 662 19.59 -15.66 -2.28
C SER A 662 19.92 -17.05 -2.83
N LYS A 663 19.78 -18.08 -1.98
CA LYS A 663 20.06 -19.47 -2.37
C LYS A 663 19.12 -19.93 -3.48
N LEU A 664 17.86 -19.46 -3.48
CA LEU A 664 16.91 -19.78 -4.52
C LEU A 664 17.25 -19.09 -5.86
N ALA A 665 17.64 -17.81 -5.86
CA ALA A 665 18.05 -17.16 -7.11
C ALA A 665 19.29 -17.85 -7.73
N GLN A 666 20.27 -18.24 -6.91
CA GLN A 666 21.46 -18.97 -7.36
C GLN A 666 21.10 -20.36 -7.91
N ALA A 667 20.24 -21.11 -7.20
CA ALA A 667 19.77 -22.41 -7.64
C ALA A 667 18.99 -22.32 -8.96
N CYS A 668 18.10 -21.33 -9.11
CA CYS A 668 17.37 -21.09 -10.36
C CYS A 668 18.30 -20.71 -11.52
N GLN A 669 19.29 -19.83 -11.29
CA GLN A 669 20.25 -19.41 -12.31
C GLN A 669 21.08 -20.58 -12.84
N LYS A 670 21.42 -21.53 -11.97
CA LYS A 670 22.18 -22.74 -12.30
C LYS A 670 21.31 -23.83 -12.94
N ALA A 671 20.14 -24.10 -12.37
CA ALA A 671 19.34 -25.27 -12.71
C ALA A 671 18.41 -25.07 -13.91
N LEU A 672 17.74 -23.91 -14.03
CA LEU A 672 16.69 -23.70 -15.04
C LEU A 672 17.20 -23.83 -16.49
N PRO A 673 18.38 -23.29 -16.88
CA PRO A 673 18.89 -23.44 -18.24
C PRO A 673 19.20 -24.90 -18.60
N ILE A 674 19.69 -25.69 -17.62
CA ILE A 674 20.02 -27.10 -17.82
C ILE A 674 18.72 -27.92 -17.94
N ILE A 675 17.73 -27.63 -17.10
CA ILE A 675 16.41 -28.26 -17.14
C ILE A 675 15.71 -28.03 -18.49
N LEU A 676 15.78 -26.81 -19.04
CA LEU A 676 15.24 -26.51 -20.37
C LEU A 676 15.93 -27.34 -21.46
N GLY A 677 17.26 -27.45 -21.39
CA GLY A 677 18.03 -28.27 -22.32
C GLY A 677 17.66 -29.75 -22.26
N ILE A 678 17.46 -30.32 -21.06
CA ILE A 678 17.07 -31.73 -20.88
C ILE A 678 15.64 -31.99 -21.38
N LEU A 679 14.73 -31.01 -21.23
CA LEU A 679 13.34 -31.15 -21.68
C LEU A 679 13.14 -30.78 -23.17
N GLY A 680 14.18 -30.32 -23.87
CA GLY A 680 14.16 -30.06 -25.31
C GLY A 680 13.50 -28.73 -25.73
N PHE A 681 13.60 -27.69 -24.90
CA PHE A 681 13.01 -26.36 -25.15
C PHE A 681 13.98 -25.31 -25.67
#